data_AF-A0AAV7GMP3-F1
#
_entry.id   AF-A0AAV7GMP3-F1
#
_cell.length_a   1.000
_cell.length_b   1.000
_cell.length_c   1.000
_cell.angle_alpha   90.00
_cell.angle_beta   90.00
_cell.angle_gamma   90.00
#
_symmetry.space_group_name_H-M   'P 1'
#
loop_
_entity.id
_entity.type
_entity.pdbx_description
1 polymer ?
#
loop_
_entity_poly.entity_id
_entity_poly.type
_entity_poly.pdbx_seq_one_letter_code
_entity_poly.pdbx_strand_id
1 'polypeptide(L)'
;MASPANVMLAIHEKKPCSTVDLYHPLRQYVVNHYSEREAQSLEDDFQFLQQMRSEVENPPDGSLERRRDHLQSYFRALCLVEPRFPISSDSSHINSVSFAWFDAFRPSRKAVQTSLHLEKAAVLFNLGAVQSQVAVAADRALATGIKVACSSFQASAGTFAFLKDNVSVKAVIGPGGSAVDMSTECAGMLERLMLAQAQECFFEKAITDSKSPGLCSKIARQVGLYYEEAHKALAAPPLSTHFERTWISHVQLKAAQYHAEACYRYALELHDKENIPEEIARLKVGLSALADAKKSSKGVVAALLDTVSKLESKMNVNLERAVKENDRVYLMRVPASNSLSTLPAASLVKSTPIGEVLDASKDRLFASLVPDSSAKALSRYTEMVDDVIRTQAEKLQQGSEITRIKLKEMGLPGYILALEGSLTLPLDLKEDVEAVQVSGGPSGLEDELQQLRDLRRVNQELLVQIEGLLQKEAADDAQFRFQFGSRWTRPQSSTLTKSLQDRLNKFAGNLKQAADTDARIEHALRAHSALMTVLNHYPVESVLPSIARPIMSLDGNEDAIVGALKQSLRQLETVGAQRASLEDMLKEMKRKAGDTSICFAQGSPEMIKLSYSDDILPKLMASTGSLEELFRNEISKYDHICEEIGKNMKAQEQLLLQIQAQNDEFTSVFNLDDYKGNNIF
;
A
#
# COMPACT_ATOMS: atom_id res chain seq x y z
N MET A 1 44.49 -9.36 -35.94
CA MET A 1 43.94 -8.18 -36.63
C MET A 1 42.62 -7.84 -35.97
N ALA A 2 42.52 -6.68 -35.33
CA ALA A 2 41.29 -6.23 -34.67
C ALA A 2 40.16 -6.18 -35.71
N SER A 3 39.03 -6.84 -35.41
CA SER A 3 37.82 -6.70 -36.21
C SER A 3 37.40 -5.23 -36.17
N PRO A 4 37.07 -4.57 -37.30
CA PRO A 4 36.47 -3.24 -37.25
C PRO A 4 35.24 -3.30 -36.34
N ALA A 5 35.15 -2.39 -35.38
CA ALA A 5 34.07 -2.37 -34.39
C ALA A 5 32.73 -2.30 -35.14
N ASN A 6 31.87 -3.29 -34.92
CA ASN A 6 30.57 -3.32 -35.56
C ASN A 6 29.71 -2.13 -35.08
N VAL A 7 28.89 -1.59 -35.98
CA VAL A 7 27.95 -0.50 -35.65
C VAL A 7 26.88 -1.07 -34.72
N MET A 8 26.72 -0.46 -33.56
CA MET A 8 25.74 -0.81 -32.52
C MET A 8 24.73 0.33 -32.38
N LEU A 9 23.49 0.02 -32.04
CA LEU A 9 22.43 1.02 -31.85
C LEU A 9 22.41 1.49 -30.39
N ALA A 10 22.29 2.80 -30.21
CA ALA A 10 21.95 3.40 -28.92
C ALA A 10 20.56 4.02 -29.03
N ILE A 11 19.83 4.04 -27.92
CA ILE A 11 18.51 4.67 -27.83
C ILE A 11 18.71 6.12 -27.42
N HIS A 12 17.98 7.02 -28.06
CA HIS A 12 17.94 8.42 -27.67
C HIS A 12 17.00 8.62 -26.48
N GLU A 13 17.37 9.51 -25.56
CA GLU A 13 16.50 9.90 -24.47
C GLU A 13 15.24 10.63 -25.00
N LYS A 14 14.12 10.36 -24.34
CA LYS A 14 12.89 11.15 -24.45
C LYS A 14 13.12 12.53 -23.88
N LYS A 15 12.45 13.51 -24.46
CA LYS A 15 12.51 14.91 -24.03
C LYS A 15 11.18 15.32 -23.36
N PRO A 16 11.22 15.99 -22.21
CA PRO A 16 10.02 16.57 -21.63
C PRO A 16 9.50 17.72 -22.52
N CYS A 17 8.18 17.88 -22.60
CA CYS A 17 7.54 18.90 -23.44
C CYS A 17 7.42 20.27 -22.75
N SER A 18 7.41 20.29 -21.43
CA SER A 18 7.16 21.47 -20.61
C SER A 18 7.79 21.32 -19.24
N THR A 19 8.05 22.45 -18.60
CA THR A 19 8.44 22.52 -17.19
C THR A 19 7.28 22.06 -16.31
N VAL A 20 7.52 21.09 -15.43
CA VAL A 20 6.51 20.61 -14.47
C VAL A 20 6.84 21.11 -13.07
N ASP A 21 5.87 21.77 -12.45
CA ASP A 21 5.92 22.17 -11.05
C ASP A 21 5.32 21.07 -10.17
N LEU A 22 6.18 20.35 -9.45
CA LEU A 22 5.80 19.38 -8.43
C LEU A 22 5.72 20.01 -7.04
N TYR A 23 6.41 21.13 -6.82
CA TYR A 23 6.53 21.74 -5.51
C TYR A 23 5.18 22.28 -5.01
N HIS A 24 4.56 23.22 -5.73
CA HIS A 24 3.35 23.89 -5.23
C HIS A 24 2.16 22.94 -5.07
N PRO A 25 1.84 22.06 -6.05
CA PRO A 25 0.68 21.19 -5.94
C PRO A 25 0.80 20.18 -4.80
N LEU A 26 1.99 19.60 -4.58
CA LEU A 26 2.22 18.64 -3.50
C LEU A 26 2.21 19.33 -2.14
N ARG A 27 2.81 20.52 -2.03
CA ARG A 27 2.76 21.32 -0.81
C ARG A 27 1.33 21.71 -0.45
N GLN A 28 0.55 22.21 -1.41
CA GLN A 28 -0.84 22.60 -1.18
C GLN A 28 -1.70 21.41 -0.76
N TYR A 29 -1.44 20.22 -1.31
CA TYR A 29 -2.08 18.99 -0.88
C TYR A 29 -1.80 18.70 0.61
N VAL A 30 -0.54 18.81 1.05
CA VAL A 30 -0.22 18.60 2.47
C VAL A 30 -0.88 19.64 3.37
N VAL A 31 -0.90 20.91 2.97
CA VAL A 31 -1.58 21.97 3.74
C VAL A 31 -3.08 21.68 3.89
N ASN A 32 -3.73 21.23 2.82
CA ASN A 32 -5.18 21.01 2.81
C ASN A 32 -5.59 19.73 3.55
N HIS A 33 -4.80 18.66 3.46
CA HIS A 33 -5.13 17.34 4.00
C HIS A 33 -4.53 17.06 5.39
N TYR A 34 -3.44 17.74 5.73
CA TYR A 34 -2.75 17.57 6.99
C TYR A 34 -2.69 18.89 7.75
N SER A 35 -1.61 19.67 7.61
CA SER A 35 -1.46 20.99 8.23
C SER A 35 -0.35 21.82 7.60
N GLU A 36 -0.38 23.14 7.82
CA GLU A 36 0.70 24.04 7.41
C GLU A 36 2.04 23.70 8.09
N ARG A 37 2.01 23.24 9.35
CA ARG A 37 3.21 22.85 10.10
C ARG A 37 3.90 21.63 9.49
N GLU A 38 3.12 20.63 9.07
CA GLU A 38 3.66 19.46 8.39
C GLU A 38 4.22 19.80 7.01
N ALA A 39 3.52 20.62 6.24
CA ALA A 39 4.03 21.12 4.96
C ALA A 39 5.40 21.82 5.13
N GLN A 40 5.54 22.64 6.18
CA GLN A 40 6.81 23.31 6.48
C GLN A 40 7.92 22.36 6.93
N SER A 41 7.58 21.25 7.59
CA SER A 41 8.57 20.21 7.96
C SER A 41 9.10 19.42 6.75
N LEU A 42 8.35 19.42 5.65
CA LEU A 42 8.66 18.70 4.40
C LEU A 42 9.18 19.62 3.30
N GLU A 43 9.47 20.86 3.64
CA GLU A 43 9.89 21.91 2.71
C GLU A 43 11.13 21.49 1.90
N ASP A 44 12.14 20.92 2.59
CA ASP A 44 13.35 20.40 1.96
C ASP A 44 13.06 19.23 1.00
N ASP A 45 12.13 18.34 1.35
CA ASP A 45 11.74 17.20 0.51
C ASP A 45 11.06 17.66 -0.78
N PHE A 46 10.18 18.67 -0.70
CA PHE A 46 9.53 19.25 -1.88
C PHE A 46 10.54 19.93 -2.80
N GLN A 47 11.46 20.71 -2.24
CA GLN A 47 12.51 21.39 -3.00
C GLN A 47 13.45 20.38 -3.66
N PHE A 48 13.85 19.33 -2.95
CA PHE A 48 14.67 18.25 -3.47
C PHE A 48 14.00 17.51 -4.63
N LEU A 49 12.71 17.19 -4.51
CA LEU A 49 11.93 16.56 -5.59
C LEU A 49 11.84 17.46 -6.83
N GLN A 50 11.59 18.75 -6.64
CA GLN A 50 11.54 19.73 -7.74
C GLN A 50 12.90 19.89 -8.42
N GLN A 51 13.98 19.92 -7.64
CA GLN A 51 15.34 19.99 -8.16
C GLN A 51 15.67 18.74 -9.00
N MET A 52 15.39 17.54 -8.47
CA MET A 52 15.64 16.31 -9.22
C MET A 52 14.88 16.30 -10.55
N ARG A 53 13.63 16.77 -10.55
CA ARG A 53 12.84 16.86 -11.78
C ARG A 53 13.37 17.92 -12.75
N SER A 54 13.89 19.05 -12.24
CA SER A 54 14.51 20.10 -13.05
C SER A 54 15.77 19.61 -13.73
N GLU A 55 16.58 18.78 -13.06
CA GLU A 55 17.78 18.13 -13.62
C GLU A 55 17.42 17.01 -14.62
N VAL A 56 16.24 16.40 -14.52
CA VAL A 56 15.72 15.50 -15.57
C VAL A 56 15.40 16.28 -16.84
N GLU A 57 14.80 17.46 -16.68
CA GLU A 57 14.41 18.42 -17.73
C GLU A 57 15.62 19.02 -18.45
N ASN A 58 16.55 19.54 -17.67
CA ASN A 58 17.77 20.20 -18.10
C ASN A 58 18.95 19.45 -17.49
N PRO A 59 19.40 18.33 -18.10
CA PRO A 59 20.55 17.61 -17.60
C PRO A 59 21.76 18.52 -17.54
N PRO A 60 22.45 18.63 -16.39
CA PRO A 60 23.71 19.35 -16.32
C PRO A 60 24.75 18.67 -17.20
N ASP A 61 25.72 19.44 -17.71
CA ASP A 61 26.87 18.89 -18.44
C ASP A 61 27.63 17.92 -17.52
N GLY A 62 27.43 16.62 -17.77
CA GLY A 62 27.88 15.55 -16.89
C GLY A 62 28.09 14.25 -17.65
N SER A 63 28.78 13.31 -17.02
CA SER A 63 29.00 11.99 -17.61
C SER A 63 27.68 11.20 -17.67
N LEU A 64 27.60 10.25 -18.61
CA LEU A 64 26.43 9.38 -18.78
C LEU A 64 26.15 8.54 -17.51
N GLU A 65 27.17 8.21 -16.72
CA GLU A 65 27.04 7.52 -15.44
C GLU A 65 26.34 8.39 -14.39
N ARG A 66 26.66 9.69 -14.31
CA ARG A 66 25.95 10.62 -13.42
C ARG A 66 24.50 10.76 -13.85
N ARG A 67 24.24 10.84 -15.17
CA ARG A 67 22.87 10.86 -15.71
C ARG A 67 22.09 9.61 -15.33
N ARG A 68 22.71 8.43 -15.40
CA ARG A 68 22.12 7.15 -14.96
C ARG A 68 21.75 7.20 -13.47
N ASP A 69 22.67 7.60 -12.61
CA ASP A 69 22.48 7.60 -11.16
C ASP A 69 21.40 8.60 -10.72
N HIS A 70 21.33 9.74 -11.43
CA HIS A 70 20.26 10.72 -11.26
C HIS A 70 18.88 10.15 -11.61
N LEU A 71 18.74 9.51 -12.77
CA LEU A 71 17.49 8.90 -13.21
C LEU A 71 17.02 7.78 -12.26
N GLN A 72 17.95 6.98 -11.73
CA GLN A 72 17.63 5.97 -10.71
C GLN A 72 17.09 6.61 -9.42
N SER A 73 17.76 7.66 -8.94
CA SER A 73 17.37 8.36 -7.72
C SER A 73 16.03 9.07 -7.87
N TYR A 74 15.80 9.71 -9.02
CA TYR A 74 14.53 10.33 -9.32
C TYR A 74 13.40 9.29 -9.44
N PHE A 75 13.65 8.14 -10.07
CA PHE A 75 12.67 7.06 -10.13
C PHE A 75 12.29 6.55 -8.73
N ARG A 76 13.27 6.35 -7.83
CA ARG A 76 13.01 5.97 -6.43
C ARG A 76 12.16 7.02 -5.71
N ALA A 77 12.46 8.31 -5.90
CA ALA A 77 11.64 9.39 -5.35
C ALA A 77 10.19 9.33 -5.87
N LEU A 78 9.98 9.09 -7.17
CA LEU A 78 8.63 8.90 -7.72
C LEU A 78 7.89 7.70 -7.12
N CYS A 79 8.60 6.60 -6.81
CA CYS A 79 8.02 5.46 -6.08
C CYS A 79 7.57 5.83 -4.66
N LEU A 80 8.25 6.76 -4.00
CA LEU A 80 7.85 7.26 -2.68
C LEU A 80 6.69 8.26 -2.75
N VAL A 81 6.59 9.02 -3.83
CA VAL A 81 5.50 9.99 -4.06
C VAL A 81 4.19 9.29 -4.39
N GLU A 82 4.20 8.27 -5.26
CA GLU A 82 3.00 7.57 -5.76
C GLU A 82 1.99 7.14 -4.67
N PRO A 83 2.38 6.46 -3.58
CA PRO A 83 1.42 6.05 -2.55
C PRO A 83 0.93 7.22 -1.67
N ARG A 84 1.70 8.30 -1.54
CA ARG A 84 1.41 9.42 -0.61
C ARG A 84 0.60 10.53 -1.24
N PHE A 85 0.76 10.72 -2.55
CA PHE A 85 0.15 11.80 -3.30
C PHE A 85 -0.70 11.24 -4.44
N PRO A 86 -2.03 11.24 -4.29
CA PRO A 86 -2.90 10.79 -5.35
C PRO A 86 -2.91 11.85 -6.48
N ILE A 87 -2.25 11.54 -7.59
CA ILE A 87 -2.21 12.39 -8.79
C ILE A 87 -3.08 11.76 -9.88
N SER A 88 -4.22 12.41 -10.16
CA SER A 88 -5.16 11.97 -11.18
C SER A 88 -6.08 13.10 -11.65
N SER A 89 -6.93 12.84 -12.63
CA SER A 89 -7.97 13.77 -13.07
C SER A 89 -9.15 13.94 -12.10
N ASP A 90 -9.23 13.14 -11.03
CA ASP A 90 -10.26 13.27 -9.99
C ASP A 90 -10.16 14.63 -9.27
N SER A 91 -11.31 15.25 -8.98
CA SER A 91 -11.39 16.53 -8.28
C SER A 91 -10.89 16.47 -6.83
N SER A 92 -10.88 15.28 -6.21
CA SER A 92 -10.35 15.05 -4.86
C SER A 92 -8.84 14.80 -4.83
N HIS A 93 -8.23 14.61 -6.00
CA HIS A 93 -6.81 14.33 -6.19
C HIS A 93 -6.07 15.58 -6.67
N ILE A 94 -4.74 15.49 -6.72
CA ILE A 94 -3.91 16.53 -7.31
C ILE A 94 -4.07 16.49 -8.84
N ASN A 95 -4.96 17.33 -9.36
CA ASN A 95 -5.31 17.39 -10.78
C ASN A 95 -4.61 18.53 -11.55
N SER A 96 -3.86 19.40 -10.86
CA SER A 96 -3.10 20.50 -11.45
C SER A 96 -1.77 20.06 -12.07
N VAL A 97 -1.31 18.83 -11.78
CA VAL A 97 -0.06 18.29 -12.32
C VAL A 97 -0.34 17.42 -13.55
N SER A 98 0.29 17.79 -14.67
CA SER A 98 0.25 17.02 -15.91
C SER A 98 1.65 16.81 -16.45
N PHE A 99 1.98 15.57 -16.79
CA PHE A 99 3.27 15.19 -17.38
C PHE A 99 3.13 15.11 -18.89
N ALA A 100 4.12 15.62 -19.62
CA ALA A 100 4.12 15.65 -21.07
C ALA A 100 5.51 15.29 -21.61
N TRP A 101 5.57 14.25 -22.45
CA TRP A 101 6.82 13.71 -23.00
C TRP A 101 6.73 13.52 -24.50
N PHE A 102 7.79 13.89 -25.22
CA PHE A 102 7.93 13.59 -26.65
C PHE A 102 8.26 12.12 -26.85
N ASP A 103 7.77 11.56 -27.96
CA ASP A 103 8.11 10.21 -28.39
C ASP A 103 9.58 10.13 -28.83
N ALA A 104 10.29 9.09 -28.38
CA ALA A 104 11.74 8.92 -28.63
C ALA A 104 12.08 8.69 -30.11
N PHE A 105 11.18 8.04 -30.86
CA PHE A 105 11.39 7.65 -32.25
C PHE A 105 10.59 8.53 -33.23
N ARG A 106 9.55 9.21 -32.74
CA ARG A 106 8.72 10.16 -33.52
C ARG A 106 8.57 11.50 -32.77
N PRO A 107 9.58 12.38 -32.75
CA PRO A 107 9.56 13.61 -31.96
C PRO A 107 8.39 14.57 -32.24
N SER A 108 7.68 14.42 -33.36
CA SER A 108 6.45 15.16 -33.67
C SER A 108 5.24 14.72 -32.83
N ARG A 109 5.31 13.58 -32.15
CA ARG A 109 4.26 13.04 -31.27
C ARG A 109 4.63 13.29 -29.81
N LYS A 110 3.61 13.55 -29.00
CA LYS A 110 3.73 13.71 -27.54
C LYS A 110 2.65 12.92 -26.83
N ALA A 111 3.00 12.40 -25.65
CA ALA A 111 2.07 11.79 -24.71
C ALA A 111 1.87 12.75 -23.54
N VAL A 112 0.63 12.93 -23.10
CA VAL A 112 0.27 13.81 -21.98
C VAL A 112 -0.66 13.06 -21.04
N GLN A 113 -0.34 13.05 -19.75
CA GLN A 113 -1.16 12.38 -18.74
C GLN A 113 -1.02 13.08 -17.38
N THR A 114 -2.15 13.24 -16.68
CA THR A 114 -2.22 13.64 -15.27
C THR A 114 -2.02 12.42 -14.37
N SER A 115 -0.90 11.72 -14.54
CA SER A 115 -0.55 10.54 -13.73
C SER A 115 0.95 10.33 -13.66
N LEU A 116 1.45 9.95 -12.49
CA LEU A 116 2.87 9.63 -12.27
C LEU A 116 3.37 8.45 -13.11
N HIS A 117 2.48 7.57 -13.57
CA HIS A 117 2.88 6.41 -14.36
C HIS A 117 3.56 6.79 -15.68
N LEU A 118 3.10 7.86 -16.34
CA LEU A 118 3.74 8.37 -17.56
C LEU A 118 5.16 8.88 -17.25
N GLU A 119 5.31 9.63 -16.16
CA GLU A 119 6.60 10.15 -15.71
C GLU A 119 7.57 9.01 -15.37
N LYS A 120 7.13 8.03 -14.58
CA LYS A 120 7.90 6.83 -14.24
C LYS A 120 8.32 6.04 -15.48
N ALA A 121 7.42 5.86 -16.44
CA ALA A 121 7.72 5.17 -17.70
C ALA A 121 8.79 5.90 -18.52
N ALA A 122 8.67 7.23 -18.65
CA ALA A 122 9.63 8.04 -19.39
C ALA A 122 11.01 8.07 -18.74
N VAL A 123 11.07 8.15 -17.40
CA VAL A 123 12.33 8.10 -16.64
C VAL A 123 13.01 6.75 -16.80
N LEU A 124 12.28 5.63 -16.71
CA LEU A 124 12.83 4.29 -16.96
C LEU A 124 13.30 4.12 -18.40
N PHE A 125 12.54 4.62 -19.37
CA PHE A 125 12.95 4.60 -20.77
C PHE A 125 14.28 5.34 -20.95
N ASN A 126 14.41 6.54 -20.36
CA ASN A 126 15.65 7.32 -20.41
C ASN A 126 16.81 6.60 -19.69
N LEU A 127 16.53 5.91 -18.58
CA LEU A 127 17.54 5.10 -17.89
C LEU A 127 18.09 3.98 -18.79
N GLY A 128 17.19 3.25 -19.47
CA GLY A 128 17.57 2.24 -20.46
C GLY A 128 18.34 2.85 -21.64
N ALA A 129 17.92 4.02 -22.10
CA ALA A 129 18.58 4.75 -23.18
C ALA A 129 20.00 5.18 -22.81
N VAL A 130 20.19 5.80 -21.65
CA VAL A 130 21.52 6.21 -21.15
C VAL A 130 22.45 5.01 -20.99
N GLN A 131 21.95 3.89 -20.46
CA GLN A 131 22.74 2.65 -20.36
C GLN A 131 23.19 2.12 -21.75
N SER A 132 22.32 2.22 -22.76
CA SER A 132 22.69 1.85 -24.14
C SER A 132 23.75 2.81 -24.72
N GLN A 133 23.70 4.10 -24.39
CA GLN A 133 24.68 5.09 -24.81
C GLN A 133 26.04 4.88 -24.13
N VAL A 134 26.05 4.58 -22.82
CA VAL A 134 27.28 4.18 -22.09
C VAL A 134 27.92 2.97 -22.77
N ALA A 135 27.11 2.00 -23.19
CA ALA A 135 27.62 0.80 -23.85
C ALA A 135 28.26 1.09 -25.22
N VAL A 136 27.67 1.99 -26.00
CA VAL A 136 28.21 2.40 -27.31
C VAL A 136 29.45 3.28 -27.17
N ALA A 137 29.50 4.13 -26.15
CA ALA A 137 30.64 5.02 -25.86
C ALA A 137 31.88 4.27 -25.34
N ALA A 138 31.73 3.06 -24.81
CA ALA A 138 32.84 2.25 -24.32
C ALA A 138 33.79 1.82 -25.46
N ASP A 139 35.10 1.93 -25.22
CA ASP A 139 36.12 1.53 -26.19
C ASP A 139 36.23 0.01 -26.32
N ARG A 140 35.58 -0.54 -27.35
CA ARG A 140 35.59 -1.98 -27.64
C ARG A 140 36.89 -2.50 -28.26
N ALA A 141 37.90 -1.65 -28.49
CA ALA A 141 39.23 -2.14 -28.84
C ALA A 141 39.95 -2.79 -27.64
N LEU A 142 39.55 -2.42 -26.41
CA LEU A 142 40.11 -2.93 -25.16
C LEU A 142 39.20 -4.00 -24.57
N ALA A 143 39.78 -5.07 -24.03
CA ALA A 143 39.03 -6.14 -23.36
C ALA A 143 38.20 -5.64 -22.15
N THR A 144 38.66 -4.56 -21.49
CA THR A 144 37.92 -3.88 -20.42
C THR A 144 36.70 -3.15 -20.96
N GLY A 145 36.81 -2.43 -22.08
CA GLY A 145 35.69 -1.72 -22.68
C GLY A 145 34.64 -2.66 -23.27
N ILE A 146 35.02 -3.83 -23.80
CA ILE A 146 34.05 -4.87 -24.21
C ILE A 146 33.22 -5.36 -23.00
N LYS A 147 33.86 -5.55 -21.83
CA LYS A 147 33.15 -5.94 -20.60
C LYS A 147 32.18 -4.85 -20.13
N VAL A 148 32.61 -3.58 -20.17
CA VAL A 148 31.75 -2.43 -19.83
C VAL A 148 30.56 -2.35 -20.79
N ALA A 149 30.79 -2.42 -22.11
CA ALA A 149 29.73 -2.41 -23.10
C ALA A 149 28.72 -3.53 -22.87
N CYS A 150 29.20 -4.75 -22.65
CA CYS A 150 28.35 -5.91 -22.40
C CYS A 150 27.52 -5.77 -21.10
N SER A 151 28.13 -5.30 -20.01
CA SER A 151 27.44 -5.07 -18.74
C SER A 151 26.36 -3.98 -18.90
N SER A 152 26.69 -2.88 -19.57
CA SER A 152 25.77 -1.77 -19.79
C SER A 152 24.60 -2.13 -20.72
N PHE A 153 24.81 -2.95 -21.76
CA PHE A 153 23.70 -3.47 -22.58
C PHE A 153 22.80 -4.44 -21.80
N GLN A 154 23.36 -5.31 -20.94
CA GLN A 154 22.54 -6.18 -20.07
C GLN A 154 21.75 -5.38 -19.03
N ALA A 155 22.33 -4.30 -18.51
CA ALA A 155 21.63 -3.36 -17.63
C ALA A 155 20.49 -2.64 -18.38
N SER A 156 20.74 -2.17 -19.61
CA SER A 156 19.72 -1.56 -20.47
C SER A 156 18.57 -2.53 -20.77
N ALA A 157 18.88 -3.78 -21.12
CA ALA A 157 17.88 -4.84 -21.29
C ALA A 157 17.07 -5.08 -20.01
N GLY A 158 17.74 -5.10 -18.85
CA GLY A 158 17.12 -5.19 -17.53
C GLY A 158 16.13 -4.07 -17.24
N THR A 159 16.51 -2.83 -17.56
CA THR A 159 15.65 -1.65 -17.39
C THR A 159 14.41 -1.72 -18.29
N PHE A 160 14.56 -2.11 -19.56
CA PHE A 160 13.43 -2.26 -20.47
C PHE A 160 12.52 -3.45 -20.10
N ALA A 161 13.08 -4.55 -19.59
CA ALA A 161 12.32 -5.66 -19.03
C ALA A 161 11.47 -5.20 -17.84
N PHE A 162 12.07 -4.44 -16.91
CA PHE A 162 11.36 -3.89 -15.76
C PHE A 162 10.26 -2.91 -16.17
N LEU A 163 10.52 -2.03 -17.15
CA LEU A 163 9.54 -1.12 -17.74
C LEU A 163 8.32 -1.89 -18.30
N LYS A 164 8.58 -2.92 -19.12
CA LYS A 164 7.57 -3.79 -19.74
C LYS A 164 6.67 -4.45 -18.69
N ASP A 165 7.26 -5.05 -17.67
CA ASP A 165 6.53 -5.90 -16.72
C ASP A 165 5.81 -5.11 -15.62
N ASN A 166 6.29 -3.91 -15.25
CA ASN A 166 5.81 -3.19 -14.05
C ASN A 166 5.12 -1.85 -14.33
N VAL A 167 5.49 -1.13 -15.39
CA VAL A 167 5.09 0.29 -15.57
C VAL A 167 4.34 0.55 -16.87
N SER A 168 4.73 -0.10 -17.98
CA SER A 168 4.14 0.12 -19.31
C SER A 168 2.61 -0.07 -19.34
N VAL A 169 2.09 -1.10 -18.65
CA VAL A 169 0.64 -1.36 -18.61
C VAL A 169 -0.12 -0.19 -17.99
N LYS A 170 0.40 0.41 -16.90
CA LYS A 170 -0.25 1.51 -16.19
C LYS A 170 -0.11 2.85 -16.92
N ALA A 171 0.98 3.04 -17.65
CA ALA A 171 1.25 4.28 -18.40
C ALA A 171 0.39 4.45 -19.67
N VAL A 172 -0.19 3.39 -20.21
CA VAL A 172 -0.93 3.41 -21.49
C VAL A 172 -2.46 3.60 -21.33
N ILE A 173 -3.00 3.48 -20.11
CA ILE A 173 -4.47 3.44 -19.84
C ILE A 173 -5.15 4.85 -19.87
N GLY A 174 -4.42 5.94 -20.15
CA GLY A 174 -4.96 7.30 -20.09
C GLY A 174 -5.71 7.78 -21.35
N PRO A 175 -6.70 8.69 -21.22
CA PRO A 175 -7.32 9.39 -22.35
C PRO A 175 -6.35 10.44 -22.92
N GLY A 176 -5.39 10.00 -23.73
CA GLY A 176 -4.32 10.88 -24.23
C GLY A 176 -3.44 10.34 -25.38
N GLY A 177 -3.69 9.12 -25.86
CA GLY A 177 -3.00 8.55 -27.02
C GLY A 177 -1.87 7.57 -26.67
N SER A 178 -1.78 6.51 -27.46
CA SER A 178 -0.80 5.42 -27.30
C SER A 178 0.63 5.95 -27.45
N ALA A 179 1.35 6.07 -26.32
CA ALA A 179 2.80 6.24 -26.31
C ALA A 179 3.45 4.92 -26.76
N VAL A 180 3.47 4.68 -28.07
CA VAL A 180 3.92 3.41 -28.67
C VAL A 180 5.36 3.10 -28.26
N ASP A 181 6.21 4.11 -28.07
CA ASP A 181 7.60 3.94 -27.64
C ASP A 181 7.77 3.41 -26.20
N MET A 182 6.76 3.57 -25.33
CA MET A 182 6.72 3.04 -23.97
C MET A 182 5.76 1.86 -23.80
N SER A 183 5.19 1.36 -24.90
CA SER A 183 4.33 0.17 -24.91
C SER A 183 5.09 -1.09 -24.48
N THR A 184 4.34 -2.11 -24.06
CA THR A 184 4.89 -3.44 -23.72
C THR A 184 5.61 -4.08 -24.90
N GLU A 185 5.10 -3.87 -26.11
CA GLU A 185 5.68 -4.38 -27.36
C GLU A 185 7.02 -3.70 -27.65
N CYS A 186 7.08 -2.36 -27.52
CA CYS A 186 8.31 -1.60 -27.76
C CYS A 186 9.37 -1.93 -26.71
N ALA A 187 9.01 -1.92 -25.41
CA ALA A 187 9.93 -2.24 -24.33
C ALA A 187 10.48 -3.67 -24.46
N GLY A 188 9.64 -4.65 -24.83
CA GLY A 188 10.07 -6.02 -25.11
C GLY A 188 11.00 -6.12 -26.34
N MET A 189 10.73 -5.37 -27.40
CA MET A 189 11.62 -5.31 -28.57
C MET A 189 12.98 -4.72 -28.21
N LEU A 190 13.00 -3.61 -27.45
CA LEU A 190 14.24 -2.96 -26.99
C LEU A 190 15.04 -3.86 -26.05
N GLU A 191 14.38 -4.59 -25.14
CA GLU A 191 15.03 -5.62 -24.32
C GLU A 191 15.78 -6.63 -25.19
N ARG A 192 15.12 -7.20 -26.21
CA ARG A 192 15.74 -8.20 -27.11
C ARG A 192 16.88 -7.61 -27.94
N LEU A 193 16.73 -6.37 -28.41
CA LEU A 193 17.78 -5.67 -29.14
C LEU A 193 19.02 -5.45 -28.26
N MET A 194 18.85 -4.99 -27.02
CA MET A 194 19.95 -4.78 -26.09
C MET A 194 20.65 -6.09 -25.72
N LEU A 195 19.91 -7.20 -25.54
CA LEU A 195 20.51 -8.53 -25.35
C LEU A 195 21.29 -9.01 -26.58
N ALA A 196 20.80 -8.74 -27.80
CA ALA A 196 21.53 -9.05 -29.02
C ALA A 196 22.89 -8.33 -29.06
N GLN A 197 22.91 -7.03 -28.75
CA GLN A 197 24.12 -6.22 -28.69
C GLN A 197 25.06 -6.64 -27.55
N ALA A 198 24.52 -7.05 -26.39
CA ALA A 198 25.33 -7.60 -25.31
C ALA A 198 26.02 -8.92 -25.68
N GLN A 199 25.29 -9.83 -26.34
CA GLN A 199 25.81 -11.10 -26.82
C GLN A 199 26.84 -10.88 -27.95
N GLU A 200 26.64 -9.86 -28.79
CA GLU A 200 27.60 -9.41 -29.78
C GLU A 200 28.93 -8.97 -29.14
N CYS A 201 28.89 -8.22 -28.02
CA CYS A 201 30.11 -7.91 -27.26
C CYS A 201 30.82 -9.18 -26.76
N PHE A 202 30.08 -10.18 -26.27
CA PHE A 202 30.68 -11.46 -25.87
C PHE A 202 31.30 -12.21 -27.04
N PHE A 203 30.71 -12.13 -28.23
CA PHE A 203 31.26 -12.70 -29.45
C PHE A 203 32.59 -12.03 -29.84
N GLU A 204 32.65 -10.69 -29.84
CA GLU A 204 33.88 -9.94 -30.07
C GLU A 204 34.98 -10.33 -29.08
N LYS A 205 34.62 -10.50 -27.81
CA LYS A 205 35.53 -11.02 -26.77
C LYS A 205 36.01 -12.43 -27.09
N ALA A 206 35.11 -13.35 -27.46
CA ALA A 206 35.46 -14.73 -27.75
C ALA A 206 36.43 -14.86 -28.94
N ILE A 207 36.29 -13.99 -29.95
CA ILE A 207 37.25 -13.90 -31.06
C ILE A 207 38.59 -13.36 -30.58
N THR A 208 38.59 -12.31 -29.76
CA THR A 208 39.82 -11.69 -29.23
C THR A 208 40.60 -12.67 -28.35
N ASP A 209 39.89 -13.44 -27.52
CA ASP A 209 40.45 -14.49 -26.66
C ASP A 209 40.83 -15.76 -27.45
N SER A 210 40.71 -15.76 -28.79
CA SER A 210 41.03 -16.89 -29.68
C SER A 210 40.37 -18.21 -29.27
N LYS A 211 39.09 -18.15 -28.88
CA LYS A 211 38.30 -19.35 -28.53
C LYS A 211 38.05 -20.24 -29.76
N SER A 212 37.72 -21.51 -29.52
CA SER A 212 37.51 -22.49 -30.59
C SER A 212 36.43 -22.03 -31.58
N PRO A 213 36.57 -22.33 -32.89
CA PRO A 213 35.58 -21.97 -33.91
C PRO A 213 34.17 -22.48 -33.57
N GLY A 214 34.05 -23.68 -33.01
CA GLY A 214 32.78 -24.24 -32.57
C GLY A 214 32.09 -23.46 -31.45
N LEU A 215 32.85 -22.97 -30.46
CA LEU A 215 32.27 -22.09 -29.43
C LEU A 215 31.86 -20.75 -30.02
N CYS A 216 32.69 -20.15 -30.87
CA CYS A 216 32.37 -18.90 -31.56
C CYS A 216 31.10 -19.04 -32.42
N SER A 217 30.91 -20.18 -33.10
CA SER A 217 29.69 -20.48 -33.86
C SER A 217 28.44 -20.48 -32.99
N LYS A 218 28.49 -21.16 -31.83
CA LYS A 218 27.36 -21.22 -30.88
C LYS A 218 26.97 -19.84 -30.34
N ILE A 219 27.96 -19.01 -30.03
CA ILE A 219 27.76 -17.64 -29.55
C ILE A 219 27.15 -16.79 -30.68
N ALA A 220 27.73 -16.82 -31.89
CA ALA A 220 27.23 -16.08 -33.05
C ALA A 220 25.79 -16.48 -33.42
N ARG A 221 25.44 -17.77 -33.34
CA ARG A 221 24.08 -18.22 -33.61
C ARG A 221 23.09 -17.59 -32.64
N GLN A 222 23.44 -17.51 -31.36
CA GLN A 222 22.60 -16.86 -30.35
C GLN A 222 22.44 -15.36 -30.60
N VAL A 223 23.48 -14.66 -31.05
CA VAL A 223 23.38 -13.25 -31.46
C VAL A 223 22.35 -13.10 -32.57
N GLY A 224 22.44 -13.95 -33.61
CA GLY A 224 21.50 -13.96 -34.72
C GLY A 224 20.06 -14.20 -34.27
N LEU A 225 19.83 -15.15 -33.36
CA LEU A 225 18.51 -15.45 -32.79
C LEU A 225 17.90 -14.24 -32.05
N TYR A 226 18.68 -13.54 -31.23
CA TYR A 226 18.18 -12.34 -30.55
C TYR A 226 17.83 -11.21 -31.53
N TYR A 227 18.63 -11.00 -32.58
CA TYR A 227 18.29 -10.04 -33.63
C TYR A 227 17.08 -10.50 -34.48
N GLU A 228 16.90 -11.80 -34.72
CA GLU A 228 15.71 -12.35 -35.39
C GLU A 228 14.44 -12.09 -34.56
N GLU A 229 14.51 -12.29 -33.23
CA GLU A 229 13.41 -11.98 -32.30
C GLU A 229 13.07 -10.49 -32.30
N ALA A 230 14.10 -9.63 -32.19
CA ALA A 230 13.93 -8.18 -32.25
C ALA A 230 13.34 -7.73 -33.60
N HIS A 231 13.81 -8.30 -34.71
CA HIS A 231 13.29 -8.00 -36.05
C HIS A 231 11.82 -8.41 -36.20
N LYS A 232 11.43 -9.59 -35.71
CA LYS A 232 10.02 -10.04 -35.73
C LYS A 232 9.12 -9.08 -34.96
N ALA A 233 9.55 -8.66 -33.78
CA ALA A 233 8.79 -7.68 -32.97
C ALA A 233 8.70 -6.32 -33.70
N LEU A 234 9.79 -5.85 -34.28
CA LEU A 234 9.85 -4.57 -34.99
C LEU A 234 9.02 -4.57 -36.29
N ALA A 235 8.92 -5.72 -36.98
CA ALA A 235 8.12 -5.88 -38.19
C ALA A 235 6.62 -6.08 -37.91
N ALA A 236 6.22 -6.33 -36.66
CA ALA A 236 4.82 -6.46 -36.26
C ALA A 236 4.18 -5.09 -35.94
N PRO A 237 2.87 -4.90 -36.19
CA PRO A 237 2.13 -3.75 -35.69
C PRO A 237 2.08 -3.74 -34.15
N PRO A 238 2.07 -2.57 -33.48
CA PRO A 238 2.09 -1.22 -34.05
C PRO A 238 3.50 -0.71 -34.46
N LEU A 239 4.57 -1.41 -34.07
CA LEU A 239 5.96 -0.94 -34.21
C LEU A 239 6.40 -0.74 -35.65
N SER A 240 5.93 -1.59 -36.57
CA SER A 240 6.29 -1.54 -37.99
C SER A 240 5.95 -0.22 -38.70
N THR A 241 4.97 0.51 -38.18
CA THR A 241 4.57 1.83 -38.68
C THR A 241 5.19 2.98 -37.87
N HIS A 242 5.60 2.69 -36.64
CA HIS A 242 6.13 3.65 -35.70
C HIS A 242 7.62 3.92 -35.95
N PHE A 243 8.42 2.88 -36.15
CA PHE A 243 9.85 3.01 -36.43
C PHE A 243 10.14 3.38 -37.88
N GLU A 244 11.30 4.00 -38.11
CA GLU A 244 11.81 4.21 -39.46
C GLU A 244 12.22 2.88 -40.10
N ARG A 245 12.03 2.78 -41.42
CA ARG A 245 12.35 1.56 -42.18
C ARG A 245 13.84 1.18 -42.09
N THR A 246 14.72 2.16 -41.88
CA THR A 246 16.16 1.99 -41.70
C THR A 246 16.49 1.11 -40.48
N TRP A 247 15.73 1.21 -39.39
CA TRP A 247 15.88 0.35 -38.21
C TRP A 247 15.56 -1.10 -38.52
N ILE A 248 14.44 -1.34 -39.23
CA ILE A 248 14.03 -2.68 -39.65
C ILE A 248 15.11 -3.32 -40.51
N SER A 249 15.63 -2.58 -41.49
CA SER A 249 16.71 -3.03 -42.38
C SER A 249 18.03 -3.26 -41.63
N HIS A 250 18.37 -2.42 -40.65
CA HIS A 250 19.59 -2.58 -39.84
C HIS A 250 19.55 -3.87 -39.01
N VAL A 251 18.46 -4.08 -38.26
CA VAL A 251 18.28 -5.27 -37.40
C VAL A 251 18.21 -6.54 -38.24
N GLN A 252 17.52 -6.50 -39.39
CA GLN A 252 17.48 -7.63 -40.34
C GLN A 252 18.86 -7.98 -40.88
N LEU A 253 19.66 -6.98 -41.27
CA LEU A 253 21.01 -7.22 -41.78
C LEU A 253 21.94 -7.80 -40.70
N LYS A 254 21.83 -7.32 -39.46
CA LYS A 254 22.55 -7.86 -38.30
C LYS A 254 22.16 -9.31 -38.01
N ALA A 255 20.87 -9.65 -38.04
CA ALA A 255 20.41 -11.03 -37.90
C ALA A 255 21.06 -11.96 -38.93
N ALA A 256 21.05 -11.55 -40.21
CA ALA A 256 21.66 -12.31 -41.30
C ALA A 256 23.20 -12.38 -41.18
N GLN A 257 23.85 -11.28 -40.78
CA GLN A 257 25.30 -11.23 -40.53
C GLN A 257 25.72 -12.30 -39.52
N TYR A 258 25.05 -12.36 -38.37
CA TYR A 258 25.40 -13.31 -37.31
C TYR A 258 24.98 -14.74 -37.61
N HIS A 259 23.90 -14.94 -38.39
CA HIS A 259 23.59 -16.26 -38.95
C HIS A 259 24.71 -16.76 -39.88
N ALA A 260 25.19 -15.91 -40.78
CA ALA A 260 26.28 -16.24 -41.70
C ALA A 260 27.62 -16.44 -40.97
N GLU A 261 27.93 -15.63 -39.96
CA GLU A 261 29.10 -15.79 -39.10
C GLU A 261 29.06 -17.13 -38.34
N ALA A 262 27.88 -17.55 -37.85
CA ALA A 262 27.72 -18.85 -37.21
C ALA A 262 27.98 -20.01 -38.18
N CYS A 263 27.47 -19.92 -39.42
CA CYS A 263 27.75 -20.88 -40.49
C CYS A 263 29.24 -20.91 -40.87
N TYR A 264 29.89 -19.76 -40.99
CA TYR A 264 31.31 -19.64 -41.30
C TYR A 264 32.19 -20.27 -40.23
N ARG A 265 31.92 -19.99 -38.95
CA ARG A 265 32.71 -20.54 -37.83
C ARG A 265 32.50 -22.05 -37.66
N TYR A 266 31.28 -22.53 -37.92
CA TYR A 266 31.00 -23.97 -37.91
C TYR A 266 31.67 -24.68 -39.09
N ALA A 267 31.69 -24.06 -40.26
CA ALA A 267 32.40 -24.54 -41.43
C ALA A 267 33.90 -24.76 -41.15
N LEU A 268 34.56 -23.86 -40.41
CA LEU A 268 35.94 -24.06 -39.98
C LEU A 268 36.11 -25.30 -39.08
N GLU A 269 35.19 -25.55 -38.15
CA GLU A 269 35.22 -26.76 -37.31
C GLU A 269 34.96 -28.05 -38.11
N LEU A 270 34.06 -27.99 -39.11
CA LEU A 270 33.79 -29.11 -40.01
C LEU A 270 34.98 -29.44 -40.90
N HIS A 271 35.69 -28.40 -41.35
CA HIS A 271 36.93 -28.53 -42.12
C HIS A 271 38.01 -29.26 -41.32
N ASP A 272 38.21 -28.89 -40.05
CA ASP A 272 39.15 -29.57 -39.14
C ASP A 272 38.77 -31.04 -38.87
N LYS A 273 37.49 -31.39 -39.05
CA LYS A 273 36.95 -32.76 -38.92
C LYS A 273 36.83 -33.51 -40.26
N GLU A 274 37.34 -32.93 -41.35
CA GLU A 274 37.28 -33.47 -42.71
C GLU A 274 35.85 -33.67 -43.26
N ASN A 275 34.84 -33.04 -42.68
CA ASN A 275 33.45 -33.08 -43.16
C ASN A 275 33.16 -31.93 -44.15
N ILE A 276 33.88 -31.97 -45.28
CA ILE A 276 33.84 -30.95 -46.35
C ILE A 276 32.47 -30.81 -47.03
N PRO A 277 31.66 -31.86 -47.25
CA PRO A 277 30.35 -31.74 -47.88
C PRO A 277 29.39 -30.88 -47.06
N GLU A 278 29.36 -31.11 -45.74
CA GLU A 278 28.55 -30.29 -44.83
C GLU A 278 29.07 -28.85 -44.76
N GLU A 279 30.40 -28.65 -44.79
CA GLU A 279 31.04 -27.33 -44.87
C GLU A 279 30.49 -26.52 -46.06
N ILE A 280 30.52 -27.10 -47.27
CA ILE A 280 30.05 -26.47 -48.51
C ILE A 280 28.56 -26.10 -48.40
N ALA A 281 27.74 -27.02 -47.88
CA ALA A 281 26.31 -26.78 -47.74
C ALA A 281 26.01 -25.63 -46.76
N ARG A 282 26.71 -25.59 -45.62
CA ARG A 282 26.56 -24.54 -44.59
C ARG A 282 26.99 -23.17 -45.10
N LEU A 283 28.12 -23.10 -45.81
CA LEU A 283 28.62 -21.85 -46.40
C LEU A 283 27.64 -21.31 -47.45
N LYS A 284 27.08 -22.18 -48.32
CA LYS A 284 26.05 -21.78 -49.30
C LYS A 284 24.79 -21.22 -48.63
N VAL A 285 24.32 -21.84 -47.54
CA VAL A 285 23.15 -21.36 -46.78
C VAL A 285 23.41 -19.97 -46.19
N GLY A 286 24.56 -19.78 -45.53
CA GLY A 286 24.92 -18.48 -44.95
C GLY A 286 25.08 -17.37 -46.00
N LEU A 287 25.69 -17.67 -47.15
CA LEU A 287 25.83 -16.72 -48.26
C LEU A 287 24.48 -16.34 -48.88
N SER A 288 23.57 -17.29 -49.05
CA SER A 288 22.20 -17.01 -49.53
C SER A 288 21.46 -16.07 -48.58
N ALA A 289 21.57 -16.31 -47.26
CA ALA A 289 20.93 -15.46 -46.25
C ALA A 289 21.49 -14.02 -46.28
N LEU A 290 22.80 -13.85 -46.47
CA LEU A 290 23.41 -12.52 -46.65
C LEU A 290 22.93 -11.83 -47.92
N ALA A 291 22.88 -12.54 -49.04
CA ALA A 291 22.44 -12.00 -50.32
C ALA A 291 20.98 -11.50 -50.25
N ASP A 292 20.10 -12.25 -49.58
CA ASP A 292 18.70 -11.85 -49.39
C ASP A 292 18.56 -10.66 -48.44
N ALA A 293 19.33 -10.60 -47.36
CA ALA A 293 19.33 -9.45 -46.45
C ALA A 293 19.84 -8.17 -47.12
N LYS A 294 20.86 -8.27 -47.99
CA LYS A 294 21.39 -7.13 -48.77
C LYS A 294 20.39 -6.52 -49.74
N LYS A 295 19.45 -7.31 -50.30
CA LYS A 295 18.37 -6.78 -51.16
C LYS A 295 17.47 -5.79 -50.39
N SER A 296 17.35 -5.99 -49.08
CA SER A 296 16.48 -5.21 -48.18
C SER A 296 17.23 -4.18 -47.33
N SER A 297 18.54 -3.99 -47.54
CA SER A 297 19.41 -3.13 -46.70
C SER A 297 19.51 -1.67 -47.18
N LYS A 298 18.50 -1.16 -47.91
CA LYS A 298 18.49 0.24 -48.38
C LYS A 298 18.49 1.20 -47.17
N GLY A 299 19.44 2.13 -47.14
CA GLY A 299 19.56 3.14 -46.07
C GLY A 299 20.33 2.68 -44.82
N VAL A 300 20.95 1.50 -44.85
CA VAL A 300 21.84 1.05 -43.77
C VAL A 300 23.21 1.74 -43.85
N VAL A 301 23.82 2.02 -42.69
CA VAL A 301 25.13 2.67 -42.57
C VAL A 301 26.22 1.90 -43.34
N ALA A 302 27.01 2.62 -44.13
CA ALA A 302 28.05 2.04 -45.01
C ALA A 302 29.06 1.15 -44.26
N ALA A 303 29.42 1.51 -43.03
CA ALA A 303 30.31 0.71 -42.19
C ALA A 303 29.78 -0.71 -41.93
N LEU A 304 28.47 -0.88 -41.72
CA LEU A 304 27.86 -2.21 -41.54
C LEU A 304 27.83 -3.00 -42.86
N LEU A 305 27.61 -2.33 -43.99
CA LEU A 305 27.67 -2.99 -45.31
C LEU A 305 29.09 -3.46 -45.65
N ASP A 306 30.12 -2.70 -45.24
CA ASP A 306 31.53 -3.08 -45.39
C ASP A 306 31.88 -4.30 -44.54
N THR A 307 31.46 -4.36 -43.27
CA THR A 307 31.70 -5.56 -42.43
C THR A 307 31.03 -6.81 -42.97
N VAL A 308 29.78 -6.70 -43.44
CA VAL A 308 29.07 -7.81 -44.09
C VAL A 308 29.76 -8.23 -45.39
N SER A 309 30.23 -7.29 -46.20
CA SER A 309 30.92 -7.62 -47.47
C SER A 309 32.29 -8.26 -47.24
N LYS A 310 33.01 -7.86 -46.17
CA LYS A 310 34.24 -8.52 -45.72
C LYS A 310 33.98 -9.96 -45.25
N LEU A 311 32.88 -10.20 -44.53
CA LEU A 311 32.46 -11.55 -44.13
C LEU A 311 32.13 -12.40 -45.36
N GLU A 312 31.34 -11.87 -46.28
CA GLU A 312 30.97 -12.56 -47.52
C GLU A 312 32.20 -12.94 -48.36
N SER A 313 33.18 -12.04 -48.49
CA SER A 313 34.44 -12.32 -49.19
C SER A 313 35.21 -13.48 -48.53
N LYS A 314 35.32 -13.51 -47.20
CA LYS A 314 35.96 -14.62 -46.47
C LYS A 314 35.22 -15.94 -46.66
N MET A 315 33.88 -15.91 -46.62
CA MET A 315 33.05 -17.09 -46.85
C MET A 315 33.18 -17.63 -48.27
N ASN A 316 33.25 -16.75 -49.28
CA ASN A 316 33.45 -17.15 -50.68
C ASN A 316 34.82 -17.80 -50.90
N VAL A 317 35.89 -17.23 -50.34
CA VAL A 317 37.24 -17.84 -50.42
C VAL A 317 37.25 -19.25 -49.80
N ASN A 318 36.62 -19.42 -48.63
CA ASN A 318 36.54 -20.74 -48.00
C ASN A 318 35.65 -21.71 -48.78
N LEU A 319 34.55 -21.23 -49.36
CA LEU A 319 33.67 -22.04 -50.19
C LEU A 319 34.39 -22.53 -51.44
N GLU A 320 35.10 -21.65 -52.16
CA GLU A 320 35.88 -22.02 -53.34
C GLU A 320 36.96 -23.06 -53.01
N ARG A 321 37.63 -22.89 -51.87
CA ARG A 321 38.61 -23.86 -51.35
C ARG A 321 37.95 -25.22 -51.08
N ALA A 322 36.89 -25.25 -50.27
CA ALA A 322 36.20 -26.48 -49.90
C ALA A 322 35.62 -27.21 -51.12
N VAL A 323 35.03 -26.48 -52.08
CA VAL A 323 34.53 -27.05 -53.34
C VAL A 323 35.66 -27.65 -54.16
N LYS A 324 36.78 -26.93 -54.32
CA LYS A 324 37.94 -27.44 -55.06
C LYS A 324 38.56 -28.69 -54.42
N GLU A 325 38.61 -28.77 -53.10
CA GLU A 325 39.09 -29.94 -52.37
C GLU A 325 38.10 -31.10 -52.48
N ASN A 326 36.80 -30.85 -52.36
CA ASN A 326 35.79 -31.87 -52.53
C ASN A 326 35.77 -32.42 -53.97
N ASP A 327 35.92 -31.57 -54.99
CA ASP A 327 35.90 -31.99 -56.39
C ASP A 327 37.18 -32.72 -56.83
N ARG A 328 38.28 -32.60 -56.08
CA ARG A 328 39.59 -33.20 -56.45
C ARG A 328 40.05 -34.33 -55.53
N VAL A 329 39.67 -34.30 -54.26
CA VAL A 329 40.19 -35.20 -53.21
C VAL A 329 39.07 -36.05 -52.62
N TYR A 330 38.03 -35.42 -52.05
CA TYR A 330 37.03 -36.15 -51.25
C TYR A 330 35.92 -36.79 -52.08
N LEU A 331 35.53 -36.16 -53.19
CA LEU A 331 34.50 -36.61 -54.14
C LEU A 331 33.16 -37.00 -53.48
N MET A 332 32.82 -36.34 -52.37
CA MET A 332 31.63 -36.65 -51.59
C MET A 332 30.44 -35.80 -52.04
N ARG A 333 29.23 -36.36 -51.93
CA ARG A 333 27.99 -35.68 -52.31
C ARG A 333 27.64 -34.59 -51.29
N VAL A 334 27.48 -33.36 -51.75
CA VAL A 334 27.03 -32.24 -50.92
C VAL A 334 25.57 -32.48 -50.46
N PRO A 335 25.28 -32.46 -49.15
CA PRO A 335 23.94 -32.63 -48.62
C PRO A 335 23.02 -31.46 -49.01
N ALA A 336 21.73 -31.72 -49.09
CA ALA A 336 20.73 -30.69 -49.37
C ALA A 336 20.54 -29.76 -48.15
N SER A 337 20.25 -28.48 -48.38
CA SER A 337 20.12 -27.47 -47.31
C SER A 337 19.06 -27.80 -46.25
N ASN A 338 18.02 -28.56 -46.62
CA ASN A 338 16.94 -29.00 -45.73
C ASN A 338 17.31 -30.23 -44.87
N SER A 339 18.40 -30.93 -45.20
CA SER A 339 18.89 -32.10 -44.44
C SER A 339 19.90 -31.73 -43.35
N LEU A 340 20.27 -30.44 -43.26
CA LEU A 340 21.25 -29.94 -42.29
C LEU A 340 20.62 -29.81 -40.89
N SER A 341 21.36 -30.23 -39.87
CA SER A 341 20.97 -30.04 -38.46
C SER A 341 20.93 -28.55 -38.09
N THR A 342 20.07 -28.15 -37.16
CA THR A 342 20.06 -26.78 -36.64
C THR A 342 21.35 -26.46 -35.89
N LEU A 343 21.93 -25.29 -36.13
CA LEU A 343 23.15 -24.88 -35.41
C LEU A 343 22.86 -24.73 -33.91
N PRO A 344 23.70 -25.31 -33.03
CA PRO A 344 23.56 -25.12 -31.59
C PRO A 344 23.80 -23.65 -31.23
N ALA A 345 23.04 -23.13 -30.27
CA ALA A 345 23.16 -21.75 -29.78
C ALA A 345 23.53 -21.74 -28.29
N ALA A 346 24.29 -20.73 -27.85
CA ALA A 346 24.68 -20.57 -26.45
C ALA A 346 24.44 -19.13 -25.98
N SER A 347 23.50 -18.94 -25.04
CA SER A 347 23.28 -17.64 -24.38
C SER A 347 24.24 -17.46 -23.21
N LEU A 348 24.99 -16.35 -23.25
CA LEU A 348 25.92 -15.94 -22.19
C LEU A 348 25.47 -14.65 -21.50
N VAL A 349 24.38 -14.05 -21.99
CA VAL A 349 23.80 -12.82 -21.48
C VAL A 349 22.41 -13.07 -20.91
N LYS A 350 22.01 -12.21 -19.99
CA LYS A 350 20.66 -12.13 -19.44
C LYS A 350 20.32 -10.69 -19.11
N SER A 351 19.03 -10.39 -19.06
CA SER A 351 18.53 -9.09 -18.57
C SER A 351 18.93 -8.96 -17.09
N THR A 352 19.69 -7.91 -16.74
CA THR A 352 20.12 -7.70 -15.35
C THR A 352 18.91 -7.26 -14.51
N PRO A 353 18.55 -7.97 -13.43
CA PRO A 353 17.45 -7.53 -12.58
C PRO A 353 17.81 -6.19 -11.92
N ILE A 354 16.97 -5.17 -12.15
CA ILE A 354 17.19 -3.81 -11.63
C ILE A 354 16.34 -3.49 -10.39
N GLY A 355 15.48 -4.43 -9.95
CA GLY A 355 14.55 -4.22 -8.84
C GLY A 355 15.21 -3.73 -7.55
N GLU A 356 16.36 -4.31 -7.17
CA GLU A 356 17.11 -3.88 -5.96
C GLU A 356 17.71 -2.47 -6.09
N VAL A 357 18.09 -2.05 -7.29
CA VAL A 357 18.69 -0.72 -7.54
C VAL A 357 17.61 0.37 -7.53
N LEU A 358 16.40 0.01 -7.95
CA LEU A 358 15.22 0.88 -7.96
C LEU A 358 14.38 0.74 -6.69
N ASP A 359 14.83 -0.04 -5.71
CA ASP A 359 14.13 -0.18 -4.44
C ASP A 359 14.26 1.11 -3.62
N ALA A 360 13.12 1.75 -3.39
CA ALA A 360 13.02 2.99 -2.63
C ALA A 360 12.82 2.76 -1.12
N SER A 361 12.76 1.50 -0.65
CA SER A 361 12.47 1.18 0.76
C SER A 361 13.46 1.79 1.77
N LYS A 362 14.69 2.06 1.34
CA LYS A 362 15.75 2.66 2.18
C LYS A 362 15.74 4.19 2.18
N ASP A 363 15.06 4.80 1.21
CA ASP A 363 15.01 6.24 1.03
C ASP A 363 13.93 6.84 1.97
N ARG A 364 14.19 8.03 2.50
CA ARG A 364 13.36 8.66 3.56
C ARG A 364 12.50 9.84 3.09
N LEU A 365 12.42 10.07 1.78
CA LEU A 365 11.64 11.17 1.23
C LEU A 365 10.16 11.03 1.63
N PHE A 366 9.60 12.08 2.22
CA PHE A 366 8.22 12.11 2.73
C PHE A 366 7.91 11.05 3.80
N ALA A 367 8.90 10.62 4.58
CA ALA A 367 8.72 9.56 5.58
C ALA A 367 7.67 9.87 6.65
N SER A 368 7.41 11.15 6.95
CA SER A 368 6.38 11.56 7.91
C SER A 368 4.95 11.46 7.36
N LEU A 369 4.78 11.46 6.03
CA LEU A 369 3.45 11.38 5.42
C LEU A 369 2.98 9.93 5.34
N VAL A 370 1.84 9.69 5.96
CA VAL A 370 1.10 8.43 5.87
C VAL A 370 0.24 8.45 4.60
N PRO A 371 0.39 7.46 3.71
CA PRO A 371 -0.50 7.27 2.56
C PRO A 371 -1.99 7.24 2.95
N ASP A 372 -2.86 7.84 2.14
CA ASP A 372 -4.32 7.82 2.36
C ASP A 372 -4.89 6.39 2.39
N SER A 373 -4.33 5.48 1.57
CA SER A 373 -4.68 4.06 1.61
C SER A 373 -4.32 3.40 2.94
N SER A 374 -3.17 3.71 3.51
CA SER A 374 -2.73 3.23 4.83
C SER A 374 -3.54 3.86 5.96
N ALA A 375 -3.90 5.14 5.85
CA ALA A 375 -4.77 5.82 6.82
C ALA A 375 -6.18 5.21 6.82
N LYS A 376 -6.79 5.00 5.65
CA LYS A 376 -8.09 4.31 5.52
C LYS A 376 -8.04 2.87 6.02
N ALA A 377 -6.96 2.15 5.73
CA ALA A 377 -6.74 0.80 6.24
C ALA A 377 -6.61 0.78 7.76
N LEU A 378 -5.90 1.75 8.34
CA LEU A 378 -5.79 1.90 9.79
C LEU A 378 -7.16 2.21 10.41
N SER A 379 -7.94 3.14 9.85
CA SER A 379 -9.30 3.44 10.32
C SER A 379 -10.22 2.23 10.26
N ARG A 380 -10.15 1.41 9.21
CA ARG A 380 -10.91 0.16 9.12
C ARG A 380 -10.46 -0.84 10.18
N TYR A 381 -9.16 -0.96 10.43
CA TYR A 381 -8.64 -1.84 11.48
C TYR A 381 -9.10 -1.38 12.87
N THR A 382 -9.03 -0.09 13.18
CA THR A 382 -9.50 0.46 14.46
C THR A 382 -10.99 0.20 14.65
N GLU A 383 -11.80 0.35 13.59
CA GLU A 383 -13.23 0.02 13.64
C GLU A 383 -13.48 -1.47 13.92
N MET A 384 -12.70 -2.37 13.29
CA MET A 384 -12.79 -3.81 13.58
C MET A 384 -12.41 -4.15 15.02
N VAL A 385 -11.37 -3.50 15.57
CA VAL A 385 -10.95 -3.68 16.97
C VAL A 385 -12.02 -3.14 17.92
N ASP A 386 -12.55 -1.94 17.65
CA ASP A 386 -13.63 -1.33 18.44
C ASP A 386 -14.89 -2.19 18.42
N ASP A 387 -15.25 -2.78 17.28
CA ASP A 387 -16.38 -3.70 17.15
C ASP A 387 -16.19 -4.96 18.01
N VAL A 388 -14.99 -5.56 18.01
CA VAL A 388 -14.67 -6.71 18.87
C VAL A 388 -14.79 -6.33 20.34
N ILE A 389 -14.15 -5.23 20.75
CA ILE A 389 -14.16 -4.75 22.15
C ILE A 389 -15.60 -4.43 22.58
N ARG A 390 -16.37 -3.69 21.77
CA ARG A 390 -17.76 -3.34 22.05
C ARG A 390 -18.63 -4.59 22.21
N THR A 391 -18.56 -5.52 21.27
CA THR A 391 -19.35 -6.76 21.32
C THR A 391 -19.07 -7.58 22.58
N GLN A 392 -17.81 -7.65 23.00
CA GLN A 392 -17.43 -8.40 24.20
C GLN A 392 -17.81 -7.67 25.49
N ALA A 393 -17.67 -6.34 25.54
CA ALA A 393 -18.14 -5.53 26.66
C ALA A 393 -19.66 -5.64 26.84
N GLU A 394 -20.43 -5.59 25.75
CA GLU A 394 -21.89 -5.79 25.79
C GLU A 394 -22.27 -7.17 26.33
N LYS A 395 -21.55 -8.24 25.94
CA LYS A 395 -21.79 -9.59 26.49
C LYS A 395 -21.55 -9.66 28.00
N LEU A 396 -20.47 -9.04 28.48
CA LEU A 396 -20.15 -8.99 29.91
C LEU A 396 -21.24 -8.23 30.69
N GLN A 397 -21.66 -7.07 30.18
CA GLN A 397 -22.73 -6.27 30.77
C GLN A 397 -24.07 -7.03 30.79
N GLN A 398 -24.42 -7.69 29.68
CA GLN A 398 -25.61 -8.55 29.59
C GLN A 398 -25.56 -9.69 30.60
N GLY A 399 -24.39 -10.33 30.78
CA GLY A 399 -24.20 -11.38 31.78
C GLY A 399 -24.51 -10.89 33.20
N SER A 400 -23.97 -9.74 33.58
CA SER A 400 -24.24 -9.10 34.88
C SER A 400 -25.71 -8.74 35.05
N GLU A 401 -26.35 -8.18 34.02
CA GLU A 401 -27.76 -7.81 34.07
C GLU A 401 -28.69 -9.03 34.17
N ILE A 402 -28.43 -10.11 33.42
CA ILE A 402 -29.17 -11.37 33.51
C ILE A 402 -29.05 -11.96 34.92
N THR A 403 -27.86 -11.93 35.50
CA THR A 403 -27.63 -12.42 36.87
C THR A 403 -28.46 -11.62 37.87
N ARG A 404 -28.42 -10.29 37.76
CA ARG A 404 -29.17 -9.37 38.62
C ARG A 404 -30.69 -9.58 38.51
N ILE A 405 -31.22 -9.72 37.29
CA ILE A 405 -32.66 -9.95 37.05
C ILE A 405 -33.08 -11.29 37.64
N LYS A 406 -32.36 -12.38 37.33
CA LYS A 406 -32.72 -13.72 37.84
C LYS A 406 -32.64 -13.81 39.36
N LEU A 407 -31.60 -13.25 39.97
CA LEU A 407 -31.49 -13.21 41.44
C LEU A 407 -32.65 -12.42 42.07
N LYS A 408 -33.04 -11.30 41.46
CA LYS A 408 -34.18 -10.50 41.91
C LYS A 408 -35.51 -11.26 41.77
N GLU A 409 -35.73 -11.96 40.66
CA GLU A 409 -36.92 -12.82 40.46
C GLU A 409 -36.98 -13.95 41.50
N MET A 410 -35.83 -14.52 41.87
CA MET A 410 -35.70 -15.52 42.92
C MET A 410 -35.72 -14.94 44.36
N GLY A 411 -35.68 -13.60 44.51
CA GLY A 411 -35.55 -12.89 45.80
C GLY A 411 -34.30 -13.27 46.62
N LEU A 412 -33.27 -13.76 45.93
CA LEU A 412 -31.95 -14.05 46.49
C LEU A 412 -31.02 -12.83 46.32
N PRO A 413 -30.08 -12.58 47.24
CA PRO A 413 -29.78 -13.34 48.47
C PRO A 413 -30.71 -13.03 49.66
N GLY A 414 -31.69 -12.13 49.47
CA GLY A 414 -32.53 -11.59 50.53
C GLY A 414 -33.25 -12.65 51.39
N TYR A 415 -33.80 -13.70 50.78
CA TYR A 415 -34.49 -14.77 51.54
C TYR A 415 -33.56 -15.60 52.43
N ILE A 416 -32.30 -15.79 52.04
CA ILE A 416 -31.31 -16.52 52.86
C ILE A 416 -30.83 -15.66 54.03
N LEU A 417 -30.60 -14.37 53.78
CA LEU A 417 -30.17 -13.42 54.81
C LEU A 417 -31.30 -13.16 55.84
N ALA A 418 -32.55 -13.18 55.40
CA ALA A 418 -33.72 -13.08 56.28
C ALA A 418 -33.84 -14.28 57.25
N LEU A 419 -33.40 -15.49 56.83
CA LEU A 419 -33.36 -16.68 57.69
C LEU A 419 -32.27 -16.62 58.77
N GLU A 420 -31.14 -15.95 58.51
CA GLU A 420 -30.03 -15.83 59.47
C GLU A 420 -30.28 -14.81 60.59
N GLY A 421 -31.33 -14.00 60.48
CA GLY A 421 -31.83 -13.18 61.58
C GLY A 421 -30.85 -12.11 62.08
N SER A 422 -29.92 -11.64 61.26
CA SER A 422 -29.08 -10.48 61.55
C SER A 422 -29.82 -9.19 61.20
N LEU A 423 -30.12 -8.40 62.24
CA LEU A 423 -30.69 -7.05 62.17
C LEU A 423 -29.74 -6.01 61.55
N THR A 424 -28.78 -6.44 60.74
CA THR A 424 -27.72 -5.59 60.18
C THR A 424 -27.83 -5.61 58.67
N LEU A 425 -27.76 -4.42 58.06
CA LEU A 425 -27.64 -4.27 56.61
C LEU A 425 -26.59 -5.28 56.09
N PRO A 426 -26.89 -6.07 55.04
CA PRO A 426 -25.91 -6.98 54.44
C PRO A 426 -24.61 -6.22 54.16
N LEU A 427 -23.46 -6.84 54.46
CA LEU A 427 -22.14 -6.19 54.37
C LEU A 427 -21.93 -5.53 53.00
N ASP A 428 -22.31 -6.20 51.92
CA ASP A 428 -22.19 -5.68 50.56
C ASP A 428 -23.03 -4.40 50.34
N LEU A 429 -24.27 -4.37 50.84
CA LEU A 429 -25.12 -3.17 50.76
C LEU A 429 -24.62 -2.05 51.65
N LYS A 430 -23.99 -2.38 52.79
CA LYS A 430 -23.36 -1.39 53.67
C LYS A 430 -22.12 -0.79 53.00
N GLU A 431 -21.30 -1.61 52.35
CA GLU A 431 -20.14 -1.19 51.56
C GLU A 431 -20.57 -0.33 50.36
N ASP A 432 -21.63 -0.69 49.64
CA ASP A 432 -22.19 0.10 48.53
C ASP A 432 -22.72 1.47 49.01
N VAL A 433 -23.45 1.49 50.13
CA VAL A 433 -23.94 2.74 50.75
C VAL A 433 -22.76 3.62 51.18
N GLU A 434 -21.75 3.04 51.85
CA GLU A 434 -20.54 3.74 52.25
C GLU A 434 -19.78 4.27 51.01
N ALA A 435 -19.69 3.51 49.93
CA ALA A 435 -19.05 3.94 48.68
C ALA A 435 -19.78 5.14 48.04
N VAL A 436 -21.12 5.14 48.02
CA VAL A 436 -21.92 6.27 47.54
C VAL A 436 -21.74 7.50 48.44
N GLN A 437 -21.68 7.31 49.77
CA GLN A 437 -21.43 8.39 50.73
C GLN A 437 -20.02 8.98 50.60
N VAL A 438 -19.00 8.14 50.41
CA VAL A 438 -17.61 8.55 50.15
C VAL A 438 -17.49 9.32 48.84
N SER A 439 -18.30 8.97 47.83
CA SER A 439 -18.36 9.67 46.54
C SER A 439 -19.08 11.02 46.59
N GLY A 440 -19.47 11.49 47.78
CA GLY A 440 -20.13 12.79 47.99
C GLY A 440 -21.66 12.75 47.97
N GLY A 441 -22.25 11.55 47.85
CA GLY A 441 -23.70 11.33 47.89
C GLY A 441 -24.47 12.12 46.81
N PRO A 442 -25.78 12.38 47.01
CA PRO A 442 -26.59 13.15 46.08
C PRO A 442 -26.17 14.63 46.00
N SER A 443 -25.49 15.18 47.01
CA SER A 443 -24.91 16.53 46.95
C SER A 443 -23.76 16.64 45.95
N GLY A 444 -22.85 15.65 45.91
CA GLY A 444 -21.76 15.63 44.92
C GLY A 444 -22.29 15.53 43.49
N LEU A 445 -23.40 14.81 43.29
CA LEU A 445 -24.08 14.70 42.01
C LEU A 445 -24.76 16.00 41.58
N GLU A 446 -25.27 16.79 42.54
CA GLU A 446 -25.76 18.15 42.28
C GLU A 446 -24.62 19.10 41.88
N ASP A 447 -23.44 18.97 42.49
CA ASP A 447 -22.25 19.75 42.11
C ASP A 447 -21.76 19.43 40.69
N GLU A 448 -21.74 18.15 40.30
CA GLU A 448 -21.40 17.75 38.91
C GLU A 448 -22.43 18.26 37.89
N LEU A 449 -23.71 18.22 38.22
CA LEU A 449 -24.75 18.83 37.39
C LEU A 449 -24.55 20.34 37.22
N GLN A 450 -24.10 21.01 38.26
CA GLN A 450 -23.80 22.44 38.19
C GLN A 450 -22.61 22.71 37.25
N GLN A 451 -21.55 21.91 37.33
CA GLN A 451 -20.43 21.98 36.38
C GLN A 451 -20.85 21.76 34.93
N LEU A 452 -21.73 20.78 34.69
CA LEU A 452 -22.29 20.49 33.38
C LEU A 452 -23.08 21.69 32.81
N ARG A 453 -23.87 22.38 33.65
CA ARG A 453 -24.57 23.62 33.28
C ARG A 453 -23.60 24.75 32.93
N ASP A 454 -22.52 24.90 33.69
CA ASP A 454 -21.50 25.91 33.42
C ASP A 454 -20.75 25.65 32.10
N LEU A 455 -20.36 24.41 31.83
CA LEU A 455 -19.75 24.02 30.55
C LEU A 455 -20.68 24.26 29.36
N ARG A 456 -21.97 23.93 29.50
CA ARG A 456 -22.98 24.24 28.49
C ARG A 456 -23.07 25.74 28.23
N ARG A 457 -23.08 26.57 29.27
CA ARG A 457 -23.12 28.03 29.14
C ARG A 457 -21.91 28.55 28.36
N VAL A 458 -20.70 28.13 28.73
CA VAL A 458 -19.45 28.57 28.07
C VAL A 458 -19.45 28.21 26.58
N ASN A 459 -19.83 26.99 26.23
CA ASN A 459 -19.88 26.56 24.84
C ASN A 459 -20.93 27.34 24.02
N GLN A 460 -22.08 27.64 24.62
CA GLN A 460 -23.12 28.46 23.98
C GLN A 460 -22.64 29.89 23.74
N GLU A 461 -21.95 30.49 24.72
CA GLU A 461 -21.38 31.84 24.61
C GLU A 461 -20.34 31.91 23.50
N LEU A 462 -19.44 30.92 23.40
CA LEU A 462 -18.45 30.85 22.32
C LEU A 462 -19.10 30.76 20.94
N LEU A 463 -20.15 29.94 20.79
CA LEU A 463 -20.85 29.82 19.52
C LEU A 463 -21.48 31.15 19.09
N VAL A 464 -22.16 31.83 20.02
CA VAL A 464 -22.78 33.14 19.78
C VAL A 464 -21.73 34.20 19.44
N GLN A 465 -20.56 34.19 20.11
CA GLN A 465 -19.47 35.10 19.80
C GLN A 465 -18.93 34.89 18.37
N ILE A 466 -18.67 33.64 17.97
CA ILE A 466 -18.16 33.33 16.63
C ILE A 466 -19.19 33.70 15.56
N GLU A 467 -20.47 33.40 15.80
CA GLU A 467 -21.55 33.80 14.89
C GLU A 467 -21.63 35.32 14.75
N GLY A 468 -21.52 36.06 15.85
CA GLY A 468 -21.49 37.51 15.86
C GLY A 468 -20.31 38.11 15.07
N LEU A 469 -19.12 37.49 15.15
CA LEU A 469 -17.96 37.92 14.36
C LEU A 469 -18.17 37.73 12.86
N LEU A 470 -18.75 36.60 12.45
CA LEU A 470 -19.05 36.31 11.04
C LEU A 470 -20.14 37.24 10.50
N GLN A 471 -21.19 37.50 11.29
CA GLN A 471 -22.25 38.43 10.90
C GLN A 471 -21.74 39.86 10.78
N LYS A 472 -20.87 40.29 11.71
CA LYS A 472 -20.26 41.62 11.67
C LYS A 472 -19.41 41.82 10.41
N GLU A 473 -18.54 40.86 10.09
CA GLU A 473 -17.72 40.93 8.89
C GLU A 473 -18.58 40.95 7.61
N ALA A 474 -19.62 40.13 7.55
CA ALA A 474 -20.55 40.11 6.42
C ALA A 474 -21.33 41.45 6.27
N ALA A 475 -21.71 42.07 7.40
CA ALA A 475 -22.35 43.38 7.41
C ALA A 475 -21.39 44.49 6.95
N ASP A 476 -20.14 44.46 7.41
CA ASP A 476 -19.10 45.41 7.01
C ASP A 476 -18.79 45.29 5.51
N ASP A 477 -18.67 44.07 4.97
CA ASP A 477 -18.48 43.84 3.52
C ASP A 477 -19.68 44.32 2.69
N ALA A 478 -20.91 44.09 3.17
CA ALA A 478 -22.11 44.60 2.51
C ALA A 478 -22.17 46.13 2.53
N GLN A 479 -21.80 46.76 3.65
CA GLN A 479 -21.73 48.20 3.78
C GLN A 479 -20.67 48.81 2.85
N PHE A 480 -19.48 48.22 2.78
CA PHE A 480 -18.42 48.71 1.89
C PHE A 480 -18.73 48.49 0.41
N ARG A 481 -19.40 47.39 0.04
CA ARG A 481 -19.93 47.22 -1.33
C ARG A 481 -20.94 48.30 -1.67
N PHE A 482 -21.84 48.63 -0.75
CA PHE A 482 -22.83 49.69 -0.95
C PHE A 482 -22.17 51.07 -1.11
N GLN A 483 -21.17 51.38 -0.27
CA GLN A 483 -20.49 52.68 -0.28
C GLN A 483 -19.52 52.88 -1.45
N PHE A 484 -18.76 51.83 -1.82
CA PHE A 484 -17.65 51.94 -2.77
C PHE A 484 -17.93 51.30 -4.13
N GLY A 485 -19.04 50.57 -4.28
CA GLY A 485 -19.52 50.02 -5.55
C GLY A 485 -18.42 49.31 -6.35
N SER A 486 -18.10 49.86 -7.53
CA SER A 486 -17.11 49.30 -8.46
C SER A 486 -15.65 49.35 -7.99
N ARG A 487 -15.33 50.08 -6.91
CA ARG A 487 -13.98 50.11 -6.32
C ARG A 487 -13.73 48.96 -5.33
N TRP A 488 -14.77 48.23 -4.92
CA TRP A 488 -14.68 47.10 -4.00
C TRP A 488 -14.74 45.78 -4.76
N THR A 489 -13.60 45.35 -5.30
CA THR A 489 -13.49 44.19 -6.20
C THR A 489 -13.26 42.86 -5.49
N ARG A 490 -13.37 42.81 -4.16
CA ARG A 490 -13.12 41.59 -3.39
C ARG A 490 -14.27 40.59 -3.55
N PRO A 491 -14.00 39.26 -3.50
CA PRO A 491 -15.05 38.24 -3.44
C PRO A 491 -16.00 38.48 -2.27
N GLN A 492 -17.27 38.07 -2.41
CA GLN A 492 -18.30 38.28 -1.39
C GLN A 492 -17.97 37.51 -0.12
N SER A 493 -18.05 38.16 1.04
CA SER A 493 -17.71 37.49 2.30
C SER A 493 -18.55 36.26 2.57
N SER A 494 -19.82 36.24 2.14
CA SER A 494 -20.69 35.04 2.22
C SER A 494 -20.17 33.85 1.40
N THR A 495 -19.43 34.09 0.31
CA THR A 495 -18.81 33.01 -0.48
C THR A 495 -17.56 32.44 0.18
N LEU A 496 -16.77 33.28 0.85
CA LEU A 496 -15.56 32.87 1.57
C LEU A 496 -15.86 32.22 2.92
N THR A 497 -16.89 32.69 3.63
CA THR A 497 -17.26 32.21 4.98
C THR A 497 -18.20 31.02 4.97
N LYS A 498 -18.66 30.55 3.80
CA LYS A 498 -19.64 29.46 3.68
C LYS A 498 -19.21 28.18 4.42
N SER A 499 -17.96 27.77 4.29
CA SER A 499 -17.43 26.58 4.99
C SER A 499 -17.41 26.75 6.52
N LEU A 500 -17.17 27.97 7.00
CA LEU A 500 -17.20 28.29 8.43
C LEU A 500 -18.64 28.30 8.97
N GLN A 501 -19.59 28.82 8.19
CA GLN A 501 -21.02 28.77 8.54
C GLN A 501 -21.53 27.34 8.59
N ASP A 502 -21.13 26.49 7.64
CA ASP A 502 -21.48 25.05 7.65
C ASP A 502 -20.94 24.35 8.91
N ARG A 503 -19.71 24.67 9.35
CA ARG A 503 -19.15 24.15 10.60
C ARG A 503 -19.89 24.68 11.84
N LEU A 504 -20.24 25.96 11.86
CA LEU A 504 -20.99 26.57 12.96
C LEU A 504 -22.37 25.92 13.12
N ASN A 505 -23.07 25.65 12.02
CA ASN A 505 -24.34 24.94 12.02
C ASN A 505 -24.21 23.51 12.58
N LYS A 506 -23.12 22.81 12.26
CA LYS A 506 -22.84 21.49 12.87
C LYS A 506 -22.65 21.58 14.38
N PHE A 507 -21.86 22.54 14.86
CA PHE A 507 -21.66 22.73 16.30
C PHE A 507 -22.95 23.12 17.03
N ALA A 508 -23.80 23.94 16.40
CA ALA A 508 -25.13 24.26 16.94
C ALA A 508 -26.02 23.01 17.04
N GLY A 509 -25.97 22.12 16.05
CA GLY A 509 -26.64 20.82 16.08
C GLY A 509 -26.17 19.94 17.24
N ASN A 510 -24.85 19.83 17.43
CA ASN A 510 -24.26 19.04 18.52
C ASN A 510 -24.65 19.59 19.91
N LEU A 511 -24.65 20.91 20.08
CA LEU A 511 -25.08 21.54 21.34
C LEU A 511 -26.57 21.31 21.64
N LYS A 512 -27.41 21.26 20.60
CA LYS A 512 -28.82 20.91 20.77
C LYS A 512 -29.00 19.46 21.21
N GLN A 513 -28.26 18.53 20.60
CA GLN A 513 -28.28 17.12 21.01
C GLN A 513 -27.77 16.94 22.44
N ALA A 514 -26.70 17.64 22.82
CA ALA A 514 -26.18 17.65 24.19
C ALA A 514 -27.24 18.19 25.18
N ALA A 515 -27.93 19.27 24.83
CA ALA A 515 -29.01 19.80 25.67
C ALA A 515 -30.16 18.81 25.88
N ASP A 516 -30.51 18.01 24.88
CA ASP A 516 -31.52 16.96 24.99
C ASP A 516 -31.05 15.82 25.90
N THR A 517 -29.76 15.45 25.85
CA THR A 517 -29.19 14.43 26.75
C THR A 517 -29.13 14.94 28.19
N ASP A 518 -28.72 16.18 28.39
CA ASP A 518 -28.67 16.82 29.71
C ASP A 518 -30.06 16.84 30.36
N ALA A 519 -31.10 17.17 29.58
CA ALA A 519 -32.48 17.17 30.05
C ALA A 519 -32.96 15.77 30.49
N ARG A 520 -32.54 14.71 29.79
CA ARG A 520 -32.86 13.33 30.19
C ARG A 520 -32.18 12.94 31.50
N ILE A 521 -30.90 13.32 31.66
CA ILE A 521 -30.14 13.07 32.89
C ILE A 521 -30.80 13.82 34.06
N GLU A 522 -31.12 15.11 33.90
CA GLU A 522 -31.81 15.88 34.93
C GLU A 522 -33.16 15.28 35.30
N HIS A 523 -33.94 14.80 34.32
CA HIS A 523 -35.23 14.15 34.58
C HIS A 523 -35.05 12.82 35.34
N ALA A 524 -34.12 11.98 34.91
CA ALA A 524 -33.81 10.72 35.57
C ALA A 524 -33.35 10.95 37.02
N LEU A 525 -32.52 11.98 37.26
CA LEU A 525 -32.08 12.32 38.60
C LEU A 525 -33.24 12.77 39.49
N ARG A 526 -34.10 13.67 38.99
CA ARG A 526 -35.28 14.13 39.74
C ARG A 526 -36.24 12.99 40.09
N ALA A 527 -36.39 11.99 39.21
CA ALA A 527 -37.25 10.84 39.47
C ALA A 527 -36.74 9.96 40.62
N HIS A 528 -35.42 9.86 40.81
CA HIS A 528 -34.81 9.01 41.85
C HIS A 528 -34.37 9.79 43.10
N SER A 529 -34.55 11.11 43.14
CA SER A 529 -34.05 11.97 44.23
C SER A 529 -34.57 11.56 45.61
N ALA A 530 -35.86 11.19 45.71
CA ALA A 530 -36.48 10.74 46.96
C ALA A 530 -35.90 9.41 47.49
N LEU A 531 -35.42 8.53 46.61
CA LEU A 531 -34.74 7.30 47.00
C LEU A 531 -33.28 7.57 47.36
N MET A 532 -32.62 8.48 46.63
CA MET A 532 -31.24 8.89 46.91
C MET A 532 -31.10 9.61 48.25
N THR A 533 -32.12 10.35 48.71
CA THR A 533 -32.10 10.95 50.05
C THR A 533 -32.06 9.93 51.19
N VAL A 534 -32.57 8.71 50.97
CA VAL A 534 -32.51 7.62 51.96
C VAL A 534 -31.06 7.18 52.21
N LEU A 535 -30.21 7.23 51.18
CA LEU A 535 -28.80 6.84 51.23
C LEU A 535 -27.93 7.83 52.04
N ASN A 536 -28.45 9.01 52.38
CA ASN A 536 -27.76 10.03 53.16
C ASN A 536 -27.93 9.91 54.67
N HIS A 537 -28.83 9.04 55.16
CA HIS A 537 -29.05 8.88 56.59
C HIS A 537 -27.97 7.99 57.21
N TYR A 538 -27.41 8.39 58.36
CA TYR A 538 -26.47 7.56 59.12
C TYR A 538 -26.97 7.33 60.55
N PRO A 539 -27.17 6.08 61.00
CA PRO A 539 -27.11 4.84 60.22
C PRO A 539 -28.38 4.64 59.36
N VAL A 540 -28.22 4.16 58.11
CA VAL A 540 -29.33 3.85 57.18
C VAL A 540 -30.33 2.84 57.79
N GLU A 541 -29.84 2.02 58.72
CA GLU A 541 -30.58 1.04 59.52
C GLU A 541 -31.77 1.64 60.29
N SER A 542 -31.77 2.95 60.55
CA SER A 542 -32.85 3.67 61.25
C SER A 542 -34.11 3.93 60.39
N VAL A 543 -34.01 3.79 59.07
CA VAL A 543 -35.10 4.08 58.11
C VAL A 543 -35.69 2.80 57.51
N LEU A 544 -35.09 1.64 57.77
CA LEU A 544 -35.54 0.36 57.22
C LEU A 544 -36.65 -0.27 58.07
N PRO A 545 -37.74 -0.78 57.46
CA PRO A 545 -38.78 -1.51 58.18
C PRO A 545 -38.22 -2.82 58.76
N SER A 546 -38.43 -3.07 60.06
CA SER A 546 -37.94 -4.28 60.72
C SER A 546 -38.85 -5.47 60.44
N ILE A 547 -38.26 -6.54 59.89
CA ILE A 547 -38.95 -7.82 59.70
C ILE A 547 -38.75 -8.64 60.98
N ALA A 548 -39.84 -8.94 61.69
CA ALA A 548 -39.79 -9.73 62.92
C ALA A 548 -39.53 -11.22 62.62
N ARG A 549 -38.69 -11.85 63.46
CA ARG A 549 -38.28 -13.26 63.35
C ARG A 549 -39.46 -14.23 63.48
N PRO A 550 -39.50 -15.29 62.67
CA PRO A 550 -40.11 -16.56 63.03
C PRO A 550 -39.11 -17.39 63.84
N ILE A 551 -39.59 -18.02 64.91
CA ILE A 551 -38.85 -19.02 65.66
C ILE A 551 -38.93 -20.32 64.85
N MET A 552 -37.80 -20.79 64.29
CA MET A 552 -37.72 -22.13 63.70
C MET A 552 -36.49 -22.88 64.22
N SER A 553 -36.73 -24.14 64.58
CA SER A 553 -35.73 -25.17 64.87
C SER A 553 -35.49 -25.91 63.56
N LEU A 554 -34.31 -25.78 62.97
CA LEU A 554 -33.95 -26.42 61.70
C LEU A 554 -33.64 -27.91 61.90
N ASP A 555 -34.23 -28.79 61.10
CA ASP A 555 -33.81 -30.19 60.96
C ASP A 555 -32.57 -30.30 60.04
N GLY A 556 -31.74 -31.33 60.18
CA GLY A 556 -30.47 -31.47 59.45
C GLY A 556 -30.56 -31.55 57.91
N ASN A 557 -31.76 -31.73 57.35
CA ASN A 557 -32.01 -31.70 55.91
C ASN A 557 -32.20 -30.26 55.37
N GLU A 558 -32.74 -29.36 56.20
CA GLU A 558 -32.99 -27.96 55.85
C GLU A 558 -31.67 -27.17 55.79
N ASP A 559 -30.73 -27.47 56.69
CA ASP A 559 -29.38 -26.88 56.70
C ASP A 559 -28.55 -27.30 55.48
N ALA A 560 -28.77 -28.52 54.97
CA ALA A 560 -28.12 -29.01 53.75
C ALA A 560 -28.58 -28.26 52.49
N ILE A 561 -29.88 -27.95 52.38
CA ILE A 561 -30.46 -27.19 51.24
C ILE A 561 -29.97 -25.74 51.27
N VAL A 562 -30.02 -25.09 52.43
CA VAL A 562 -29.51 -23.73 52.62
C VAL A 562 -28.00 -23.65 52.39
N GLY A 563 -27.24 -24.64 52.88
CA GLY A 563 -25.80 -24.75 52.65
C GLY A 563 -25.44 -24.92 51.17
N ALA A 564 -26.19 -25.75 50.43
CA ALA A 564 -25.98 -25.96 49.00
C ALA A 564 -26.28 -24.69 48.18
N LEU A 565 -27.34 -23.95 48.50
CA LEU A 565 -27.69 -22.69 47.84
C LEU A 565 -26.66 -21.59 48.12
N LYS A 566 -26.18 -21.48 49.37
CA LYS A 566 -25.07 -20.57 49.74
C LYS A 566 -23.79 -20.90 48.98
N GLN A 567 -23.47 -22.18 48.81
CA GLN A 567 -22.31 -22.59 48.04
C GLN A 567 -22.43 -22.18 46.56
N SER A 568 -23.60 -22.38 45.95
CA SER A 568 -23.85 -21.96 44.56
C SER A 568 -23.81 -20.44 44.38
N LEU A 569 -24.31 -19.65 45.35
CA LEU A 569 -24.20 -18.19 45.33
C LEU A 569 -22.75 -17.71 45.42
N ARG A 570 -21.91 -18.31 46.28
CA ARG A 570 -20.46 -18.03 46.33
C ARG A 570 -19.74 -18.37 45.03
N GLN A 571 -20.16 -19.45 44.36
CA GLN A 571 -19.63 -19.79 43.04
C GLN A 571 -20.05 -18.75 42.00
N LEU A 572 -21.27 -18.23 42.08
CA LEU A 572 -21.76 -17.15 41.20
C LEU A 572 -21.01 -15.83 41.44
N GLU A 573 -20.73 -15.47 42.70
CA GLU A 573 -19.86 -14.33 43.06
C GLU A 573 -18.45 -14.50 42.49
N THR A 574 -17.88 -15.70 42.54
CA THR A 574 -16.57 -16.00 41.95
C THR A 574 -16.59 -15.78 40.43
N VAL A 575 -17.65 -16.22 39.74
CA VAL A 575 -17.84 -15.97 38.30
C VAL A 575 -18.04 -14.47 38.00
N GLY A 576 -18.70 -13.73 38.91
CA GLY A 576 -18.80 -12.26 38.85
C GLY A 576 -17.46 -11.56 39.03
N ALA A 577 -16.63 -11.98 39.98
CA ALA A 577 -15.28 -11.44 40.17
C ALA A 577 -14.36 -11.73 38.96
N GLN A 578 -14.45 -12.94 38.39
CA GLN A 578 -13.79 -13.27 37.13
C GLN A 578 -14.26 -12.36 35.99
N ARG A 579 -15.54 -12.01 35.94
CA ARG A 579 -16.09 -11.08 34.96
C ARG A 579 -15.51 -9.68 35.10
N ALA A 580 -15.46 -9.14 36.31
CA ALA A 580 -14.85 -7.84 36.57
C ALA A 580 -13.39 -7.81 36.12
N SER A 581 -12.64 -8.89 36.39
CA SER A 581 -11.26 -9.04 35.89
C SER A 581 -11.18 -9.08 34.34
N LEU A 582 -12.13 -9.74 33.67
CA LEU A 582 -12.24 -9.75 32.21
C LEU A 582 -12.59 -8.36 31.65
N GLU A 583 -13.47 -7.61 32.30
CA GLU A 583 -13.78 -6.22 31.95
C GLU A 583 -12.56 -5.31 32.09
N ASP A 584 -11.78 -5.46 33.16
CA ASP A 584 -10.54 -4.70 33.35
C ASP A 584 -9.47 -5.05 32.32
N MET A 585 -9.32 -6.34 31.98
CA MET A 585 -8.44 -6.77 30.88
C MET A 585 -8.87 -6.19 29.54
N LEU A 586 -10.19 -6.10 29.30
CA LEU A 586 -10.75 -5.54 28.06
C LEU A 586 -10.57 -4.02 28.00
N LYS A 587 -10.75 -3.30 29.12
CA LYS A 587 -10.43 -1.87 29.24
C LYS A 587 -8.93 -1.61 29.06
N GLU A 588 -8.08 -2.46 29.62
CA GLU A 588 -6.63 -2.36 29.44
C GLU A 588 -6.23 -2.59 27.98
N MET A 589 -6.84 -3.57 27.31
CA MET A 589 -6.62 -3.79 25.87
C MET A 589 -7.15 -2.64 25.03
N LYS A 590 -8.32 -2.06 25.36
CA LYS A 590 -8.81 -0.84 24.72
C LYS A 590 -7.84 0.32 24.90
N ARG A 591 -7.28 0.49 26.10
CA ARG A 591 -6.28 1.53 26.40
C ARG A 591 -4.99 1.32 25.60
N LYS A 592 -4.54 0.07 25.44
CA LYS A 592 -3.37 -0.29 24.62
C LYS A 592 -3.62 -0.16 23.11
N ALA A 593 -4.85 -0.45 22.67
CA ALA A 593 -5.31 -0.31 21.29
C ALA A 593 -5.58 1.15 20.89
N GLY A 594 -5.80 2.03 21.87
CA GLY A 594 -6.04 3.46 21.69
C GLY A 594 -7.51 3.80 21.90
N ASP A 595 -7.77 4.76 22.77
CA ASP A 595 -9.10 5.36 22.93
C ASP A 595 -9.38 6.26 21.71
N THR A 596 -9.85 5.64 20.63
CA THR A 596 -10.21 6.30 19.36
C THR A 596 -11.64 6.87 19.42
N SER A 597 -12.08 7.34 20.59
CA SER A 597 -13.40 7.96 20.74
C SER A 597 -13.37 9.48 20.61
N ILE A 598 -12.23 10.10 20.31
CA ILE A 598 -12.16 11.54 20.04
C ILE A 598 -11.38 11.77 18.74
N CYS A 599 -12.07 12.36 17.75
CA CYS A 599 -11.53 13.01 16.54
C CYS A 599 -11.50 12.26 15.20
N PHE A 600 -12.53 11.50 14.82
CA PHE A 600 -12.88 11.34 13.39
C PHE A 600 -14.29 11.87 13.08
N ALA A 601 -14.70 12.92 13.78
CA ALA A 601 -15.81 13.75 13.30
C ALA A 601 -15.27 14.65 12.18
N GLN A 602 -15.67 14.35 10.94
CA GLN A 602 -15.45 15.11 9.71
C GLN A 602 -15.01 16.59 9.90
N GLY A 603 -13.74 16.89 9.63
CA GLY A 603 -13.29 18.24 9.23
C GLY A 603 -12.53 19.11 10.24
N SER A 604 -11.77 18.54 11.18
CA SER A 604 -10.81 19.30 12.03
C SER A 604 -9.37 18.76 11.94
N PRO A 605 -8.35 19.62 11.68
CA PRO A 605 -6.98 19.23 11.33
C PRO A 605 -6.04 19.15 12.55
N GLU A 606 -6.36 18.34 13.55
CA GLU A 606 -5.40 17.94 14.58
C GLU A 606 -5.32 16.42 14.62
N MET A 607 -4.46 15.87 13.76
CA MET A 607 -3.94 14.53 13.93
C MET A 607 -2.95 14.59 15.10
N ILE A 608 -3.47 14.46 16.31
CA ILE A 608 -2.61 14.31 17.49
C ILE A 608 -1.81 13.03 17.28
N LYS A 609 -0.51 13.23 17.14
CA LYS A 609 0.53 12.22 16.99
C LYS A 609 0.59 11.37 18.27
N LEU A 610 -0.36 10.47 18.46
CA LEU A 610 -0.30 9.47 19.52
C LEU A 610 0.44 8.25 18.98
N SER A 611 1.69 8.14 19.39
CA SER A 611 2.50 6.93 19.31
C SER A 611 1.87 5.86 20.20
N TYR A 612 1.15 4.90 19.61
CA TYR A 612 0.55 3.78 20.33
C TYR A 612 1.38 2.48 20.19
N SER A 613 1.27 1.58 21.17
CA SER A 613 2.02 0.32 21.23
C SER A 613 1.54 -0.78 20.28
N ASP A 614 0.32 -0.66 19.75
CA ASP A 614 -0.23 -1.53 18.69
C ASP A 614 -0.38 -0.75 17.38
N ASP A 615 0.59 0.11 17.08
CA ASP A 615 0.63 0.81 15.79
C ASP A 615 0.93 -0.20 14.67
N ILE A 616 -0.11 -0.62 13.94
CA ILE A 616 0.04 -1.46 12.75
C ILE A 616 0.51 -0.64 11.53
N LEU A 617 0.61 0.68 11.65
CA LEU A 617 0.99 1.58 10.55
C LEU A 617 2.36 1.21 9.95
N PRO A 618 3.42 0.88 10.72
CA PRO A 618 4.67 0.39 10.14
C PRO A 618 4.49 -0.92 9.37
N LYS A 619 3.60 -1.81 9.82
CA LYS A 619 3.30 -3.07 9.14
C LYS A 619 2.47 -2.83 7.87
N LEU A 620 1.53 -1.88 7.88
CA LEU A 620 0.75 -1.43 6.72
C LEU A 620 1.64 -0.73 5.67
N MET A 621 2.63 0.04 6.12
CA MET A 621 3.60 0.70 5.24
C MET A 621 4.60 -0.27 4.61
N ALA A 622 4.91 -1.39 5.30
CA ALA A 622 5.83 -2.42 4.82
C ALA A 622 5.14 -3.54 4.04
N SER A 623 3.83 -3.75 4.20
CA SER A 623 3.13 -4.87 3.59
C SER A 623 2.83 -4.60 2.10
N THR A 624 3.34 -5.47 1.24
CA THR A 624 2.97 -5.56 -0.18
C THR A 624 1.92 -6.66 -0.45
N GLY A 625 1.41 -7.32 0.61
CA GLY A 625 0.46 -8.43 0.56
C GLY A 625 -1.00 -8.06 0.84
N SER A 626 -1.85 -9.06 1.09
CA SER A 626 -3.28 -8.85 1.37
C SER A 626 -3.49 -8.17 2.73
N LEU A 627 -4.13 -6.99 2.72
CA LEU A 627 -4.50 -6.25 3.93
C LEU A 627 -5.42 -7.08 4.85
N GLU A 628 -6.23 -7.97 4.29
CA GLU A 628 -7.16 -8.80 5.06
C GLU A 628 -6.46 -9.89 5.86
N GLU A 629 -5.35 -10.43 5.36
CA GLU A 629 -4.54 -11.41 6.12
C GLU A 629 -3.82 -10.72 7.28
N LEU A 630 -3.32 -9.51 7.07
CA LEU A 630 -2.71 -8.70 8.12
C LEU A 630 -3.72 -8.38 9.22
N PHE A 631 -4.92 -7.90 8.87
CA PHE A 631 -5.97 -7.62 9.84
C PHE A 631 -6.38 -8.87 10.62
N ARG A 632 -6.53 -10.02 9.95
CA ARG A 632 -6.88 -11.28 10.61
C ARG A 632 -5.84 -11.69 11.66
N ASN A 633 -4.55 -11.61 11.32
CA ASN A 633 -3.46 -11.99 12.21
C ASN A 633 -3.31 -11.03 13.41
N GLU A 634 -3.59 -9.74 13.21
CA GLU A 634 -3.54 -8.78 14.32
C GLU A 634 -4.79 -8.87 15.21
N ILE A 635 -5.97 -9.15 14.63
CA ILE A 635 -7.21 -9.35 15.40
C ILE A 635 -7.18 -10.66 16.20
N SER A 636 -6.47 -11.70 15.76
CA SER A 636 -6.40 -12.97 16.50
C SER A 636 -5.78 -12.83 17.90
N LYS A 637 -5.09 -11.72 18.20
CA LYS A 637 -4.65 -11.37 19.55
C LYS A 637 -5.81 -11.27 20.55
N TYR A 638 -7.01 -10.92 20.09
CA TYR A 638 -8.21 -10.79 20.91
C TYR A 638 -8.99 -12.10 21.06
N ASP A 639 -8.63 -13.17 20.33
CA ASP A 639 -9.38 -14.43 20.35
C ASP A 639 -9.37 -15.07 21.75
N HIS A 640 -8.24 -15.01 22.45
CA HIS A 640 -8.12 -15.57 23.81
C HIS A 640 -9.11 -14.94 24.79
N ILE A 641 -9.25 -13.61 24.80
CA ILE A 641 -10.22 -12.97 25.70
C ILE A 641 -11.66 -13.27 25.28
N CYS A 642 -11.93 -13.37 23.97
CA CYS A 642 -13.25 -13.76 23.47
C CYS A 642 -13.64 -15.17 23.94
N GLU A 643 -12.69 -16.11 23.96
CA GLU A 643 -12.91 -17.46 24.49
C GLU A 643 -13.16 -17.48 26.00
N GLU A 644 -12.37 -16.75 26.77
CA GLU A 644 -12.53 -16.67 28.23
C GLU A 644 -13.87 -16.03 28.64
N ILE A 645 -14.29 -14.97 27.95
CA ILE A 645 -15.63 -14.38 28.13
C ILE A 645 -16.72 -15.41 27.79
N GLY A 646 -16.56 -16.16 26.69
CA GLY A 646 -17.48 -17.22 26.33
C GLY A 646 -17.58 -18.33 27.38
N LYS A 647 -16.47 -18.71 28.02
CA LYS A 647 -16.45 -19.67 29.14
C LYS A 647 -17.15 -19.10 30.38
N ASN A 648 -16.90 -17.84 30.73
CA ASN A 648 -17.55 -17.17 31.87
C ASN A 648 -19.09 -17.14 31.69
N MET A 649 -19.58 -16.80 30.49
CA MET A 649 -21.02 -16.77 30.20
C MET A 649 -21.67 -18.16 30.33
N LYS A 650 -21.02 -19.20 29.81
CA LYS A 650 -21.51 -20.58 29.93
C LYS A 650 -21.53 -21.07 31.38
N ALA A 651 -20.48 -20.76 32.14
CA ALA A 651 -20.40 -21.11 33.56
C ALA A 651 -21.50 -20.43 34.37
N GLN A 652 -21.76 -19.14 34.11
CA GLN A 652 -22.88 -18.40 34.71
C GLN A 652 -24.23 -19.05 34.37
N GLU A 653 -24.49 -19.37 33.11
CA GLU A 653 -25.77 -19.95 32.68
C GLU A 653 -26.06 -21.28 33.39
N GLN A 654 -25.05 -22.16 33.50
CA GLN A 654 -25.16 -23.42 34.22
C GLN A 654 -25.41 -23.22 35.73
N LEU A 655 -24.68 -22.29 36.36
CA LEU A 655 -24.89 -21.96 37.77
C LEU A 655 -26.27 -21.37 38.04
N LEU A 656 -26.77 -20.48 37.18
CA LEU A 656 -28.12 -19.91 37.34
C LEU A 656 -29.22 -20.96 37.22
N LEU A 657 -29.06 -21.96 36.35
CA LEU A 657 -30.00 -23.10 36.26
C LEU A 657 -29.95 -23.97 37.53
N GLN A 658 -28.75 -24.21 38.06
CA GLN A 658 -28.59 -24.96 39.31
C GLN A 658 -29.19 -24.20 40.51
N ILE A 659 -28.94 -22.89 40.60
CA ILE A 659 -29.49 -22.02 41.64
C ILE A 659 -31.02 -21.98 41.54
N GLN A 660 -31.58 -21.89 40.33
CA GLN A 660 -33.03 -21.95 40.14
C GLN A 660 -33.62 -23.25 40.69
N ALA A 661 -33.06 -24.40 40.33
CA ALA A 661 -33.53 -25.69 40.83
C ALA A 661 -33.42 -25.80 42.37
N GLN A 662 -32.31 -25.33 42.95
CA GLN A 662 -32.12 -25.29 44.40
C GLN A 662 -33.06 -24.30 45.09
N ASN A 663 -33.38 -23.17 44.45
CA ASN A 663 -34.32 -22.16 44.97
C ASN A 663 -35.77 -22.66 44.92
N ASP A 664 -36.15 -23.43 43.89
CA ASP A 664 -37.46 -24.07 43.80
C ASP A 664 -37.64 -25.11 44.92
N GLU A 665 -36.60 -25.92 45.18
CA GLU A 665 -36.56 -26.86 46.31
C GLU A 665 -36.64 -26.13 47.66
N PHE A 666 -35.85 -25.07 47.84
CA PHE A 666 -35.90 -24.20 49.01
C PHE A 666 -37.30 -23.58 49.22
N THR A 667 -37.92 -23.04 48.17
CA THR A 667 -39.26 -22.43 48.25
C THR A 667 -40.33 -23.47 48.63
N SER A 668 -40.20 -24.71 48.15
CA SER A 668 -41.12 -25.80 48.46
C SER A 668 -41.05 -26.28 49.92
N VAL A 669 -39.84 -26.25 50.52
CA VAL A 669 -39.60 -26.69 51.90
C VAL A 669 -39.96 -25.60 52.90
N PHE A 670 -39.63 -24.34 52.61
CA PHE A 670 -39.84 -23.21 53.52
C PHE A 670 -41.19 -22.48 53.33
N ASN A 671 -42.03 -22.95 52.41
CA ASN A 671 -43.40 -22.48 52.13
C ASN A 671 -43.58 -20.94 52.23
N LEU A 672 -42.88 -20.22 51.36
CA LEU A 672 -42.81 -18.74 51.37
C LEU A 672 -44.16 -18.03 51.10
N ASP A 673 -45.20 -18.74 50.67
CA ASP A 673 -46.53 -18.16 50.47
C ASP A 673 -47.22 -17.78 51.80
N ASP A 674 -46.91 -18.46 52.91
CA ASP A 674 -47.34 -18.04 54.25
C ASP A 674 -46.55 -16.81 54.76
N TYR A 675 -45.35 -16.56 54.22
CA TYR A 675 -44.51 -15.39 54.55
C TYR A 675 -44.89 -14.13 53.77
N LYS A 676 -45.33 -14.27 52.52
CA LYS A 676 -45.82 -13.14 51.70
C LYS A 676 -47.15 -12.59 52.22
N GLY A 677 -47.97 -13.41 52.89
CA GLY A 677 -49.30 -13.02 53.40
C GLY A 677 -49.29 -12.02 54.56
N ASN A 678 -48.16 -11.84 55.27
CA ASN A 678 -48.07 -10.98 56.45
C ASN A 678 -47.32 -9.65 56.25
N ASN A 679 -46.85 -9.35 55.03
CA ASN A 679 -46.18 -8.08 54.70
C ASN A 679 -46.79 -7.47 53.43
N ILE A 680 -48.04 -7.01 53.54
CA ILE A 680 -48.58 -6.00 52.63
C ILE A 680 -48.20 -4.65 53.23
N PHE A 681 -47.23 -3.94 52.65
CA PHE A 681 -47.24 -2.48 52.47
C PHE A 681 -46.23 -2.07 51.38
#